data_AF-A0A5N5DMD8-F1
#
_entry.id   AF-A0A5N5DMD8-F1
#
_cell.length_a   1.000
_cell.length_b   1.000
_cell.length_c   1.000
_cell.angle_alpha   90.00
_cell.angle_beta   90.00
_cell.angle_gamma   90.00
#
_symmetry.space_group_name_H-M   'P 1'
#
loop_
_entity.id
_entity.type
_entity.pdbx_description
1 polymer ?
#
loop_
_entity_poly.entity_id
_entity_poly.type
_entity_poly.pdbx_seq_one_letter_code
_entity_poly.pdbx_strand_id
1 'polypeptide(L)'
;MHSPTHPLPASLTPTEADESSTSSHHTVSTDTDQPPATQPSSSCDCFAHLRPANLEACLAFDEVASEIKNAPDAFPYHRNFISIETIVPLSSLQHPPHDEEPLSQSQSQSGFLPQASATETETDDETTATQDPRLVWTGHYRFSFDAPLELPPLGWRVGSGRWKKSTKANASAASTAAASVRNHGGVDLLLAKTRVPASGLAGLHARFAFERNGALMLVVENPRRPTVVLGDESFDAGSRVLAKPRCRIGLGNLAYVFEYVVRSGGPEKERAFQQRLGRFLRETFRGRDATPPRELLASPAEADHPLCDWLIRGTVGRGAFGTVTAARHRVTGRIAAAKMVVRTQRSVGECMKEIDICARVPEHPNVSTLIDTIYERGERWYTGPRPERVWLISSPFVRDTLAAYIQSSSSTSSFSAPLPPQLLHVRLTLFYQLLSGIAHLHSHGFLHRDIKPANLGIVSMPPVASTYPLSSSIATVAVAAAANNNNRLPPHQQPRIVILDFGHAIHAPRALPRPGAVGTVPYLAPEMEHAEYGSGVDVWALGVVGWQLFVQKALPWRRVPEEEAVWMGRVAALREKVEEMGDDGEKSVFGLLLRMLEWDEEDRVGAKEALGHACFRRVREEVERGEKEGARKRVRRGSLET
;
A
#
# COMPACT_ATOMS: atom_id res chain seq x y z
N MET A 1 20.07 57.16 -63.20
CA MET A 1 20.58 56.05 -64.03
C MET A 1 19.74 54.82 -63.72
N HIS A 2 19.12 54.27 -64.75
CA HIS A 2 18.42 52.98 -64.90
C HIS A 2 17.50 52.44 -63.77
N SER A 3 16.21 52.49 -64.05
CA SER A 3 15.18 51.51 -63.67
C SER A 3 15.27 50.26 -64.59
N PRO A 4 14.32 49.29 -64.57
CA PRO A 4 13.76 48.42 -63.51
C PRO A 4 13.67 46.94 -64.01
N THR A 5 13.02 46.01 -63.28
CA THR A 5 11.94 45.10 -63.80
C THR A 5 11.54 43.96 -62.84
N HIS A 6 10.32 44.06 -62.30
CA HIS A 6 9.18 43.13 -62.34
C HIS A 6 9.21 41.62 -61.90
N PRO A 7 8.02 41.05 -61.55
CA PRO A 7 7.80 39.94 -60.60
C PRO A 7 6.96 38.74 -61.15
N LEU A 8 6.52 37.83 -60.23
CA LEU A 8 5.45 36.79 -60.32
C LEU A 8 5.80 35.47 -61.09
N PRO A 9 5.06 34.32 -60.97
CA PRO A 9 3.69 34.09 -60.46
C PRO A 9 3.45 32.77 -59.65
N ALA A 10 2.18 32.33 -59.61
CA ALA A 10 1.46 31.51 -58.64
C ALA A 10 1.27 30.01 -58.98
N SER A 11 0.57 29.33 -58.03
CA SER A 11 -0.33 28.16 -58.14
C SER A 11 0.23 26.78 -58.48
N LEU A 12 -0.01 25.80 -57.60
CA LEU A 12 -0.29 24.40 -57.97
C LEU A 12 -1.30 23.78 -56.98
N THR A 13 -2.38 23.27 -57.56
CA THR A 13 -3.47 22.44 -57.02
C THR A 13 -3.01 21.01 -56.70
N PRO A 14 -3.69 20.26 -55.79
CA PRO A 14 -3.66 18.80 -55.82
C PRO A 14 -4.90 18.23 -56.52
N THR A 15 -4.64 17.31 -57.43
CA THR A 15 -5.60 16.54 -58.24
C THR A 15 -6.25 15.40 -57.47
N GLU A 16 -7.55 15.23 -57.71
CA GLU A 16 -8.38 14.05 -57.45
C GLU A 16 -8.05 12.87 -58.39
N ALA A 17 -8.36 11.65 -57.92
CA ALA A 17 -8.80 10.43 -58.63
C ALA A 17 -8.37 9.20 -57.77
N ASP A 18 -9.13 8.15 -57.53
CA ASP A 18 -10.50 7.80 -57.89
C ASP A 18 -10.93 6.62 -57.00
N GLU A 19 -12.20 6.57 -56.62
CA GLU A 19 -12.85 5.46 -55.92
C GLU A 19 -13.52 4.50 -56.92
N SER A 20 -13.49 3.20 -56.65
CA SER A 20 -14.57 2.23 -56.99
C SER A 20 -14.30 0.90 -56.28
N SER A 21 -15.06 0.58 -55.22
CA SER A 21 -16.25 -0.31 -55.20
C SER A 21 -15.91 -1.80 -55.45
N THR A 22 -16.14 -2.69 -54.49
CA THR A 22 -17.36 -3.54 -54.39
C THR A 22 -17.27 -4.37 -53.08
N SER A 23 -18.13 -4.11 -52.10
CA SER A 23 -19.32 -4.89 -51.68
C SER A 23 -19.15 -6.42 -51.49
N SER A 24 -19.40 -6.90 -50.27
CA SER A 24 -20.50 -7.85 -50.00
C SER A 24 -20.64 -8.20 -48.51
N HIS A 25 -21.91 -8.23 -48.11
CA HIS A 25 -22.48 -8.56 -46.80
C HIS A 25 -22.18 -9.98 -46.32
N HIS A 26 -22.19 -10.21 -45.00
CA HIS A 26 -22.90 -11.32 -44.33
C HIS A 26 -22.90 -11.08 -42.81
N THR A 27 -24.01 -10.58 -42.25
CA THR A 27 -25.05 -11.32 -41.52
C THR A 27 -24.62 -11.96 -40.20
N VAL A 28 -25.19 -11.39 -39.14
CA VAL A 28 -25.37 -11.94 -37.80
C VAL A 28 -26.00 -13.35 -37.88
N SER A 29 -25.44 -14.30 -37.15
CA SER A 29 -26.14 -15.50 -36.70
C SER A 29 -25.82 -15.78 -35.24
N THR A 30 -26.90 -15.82 -34.47
CA THR A 30 -27.04 -16.50 -33.20
C THR A 30 -26.80 -18.00 -33.40
N ASP A 31 -25.91 -18.62 -32.62
CA ASP A 31 -26.25 -19.92 -32.04
C ASP A 31 -25.32 -20.40 -30.91
N THR A 32 -26.00 -20.83 -29.85
CA THR A 32 -25.75 -21.96 -28.93
C THR A 32 -24.41 -22.21 -28.21
N ASP A 33 -24.53 -22.14 -26.88
CA ASP A 33 -23.87 -22.92 -25.82
C ASP A 33 -23.11 -24.18 -26.26
N GLN A 34 -21.79 -24.18 -26.04
CA GLN A 34 -21.07 -25.27 -25.36
C GLN A 34 -19.68 -24.78 -24.89
N PRO A 35 -19.26 -25.10 -23.65
CA PRO A 35 -17.97 -24.67 -23.14
C PRO A 35 -16.84 -25.49 -23.79
N PRO A 36 -15.71 -24.89 -24.21
CA PRO A 36 -14.60 -25.67 -24.69
C PRO A 36 -13.99 -26.46 -23.52
N ALA A 37 -13.88 -27.77 -23.74
CA ALA A 37 -13.29 -28.71 -22.82
C ALA A 37 -11.91 -28.23 -22.36
N THR A 38 -11.77 -28.10 -21.04
CA THR A 38 -10.51 -27.83 -20.34
C THR A 38 -9.56 -29.01 -20.53
N GLN A 39 -8.64 -28.89 -21.48
CA GLN A 39 -7.37 -29.60 -21.40
C GLN A 39 -6.55 -28.97 -20.27
N PRO A 40 -5.96 -29.75 -19.34
CA PRO A 40 -5.12 -29.20 -18.29
C PRO A 40 -3.78 -28.81 -18.90
N SER A 41 -3.62 -27.53 -19.26
CA SER A 41 -2.30 -26.98 -19.56
C SER A 41 -1.47 -27.00 -18.28
N SER A 42 -0.42 -27.81 -18.33
CA SER A 42 0.56 -28.00 -17.27
C SER A 42 1.52 -26.80 -17.21
N SER A 43 1.19 -25.80 -16.39
CA SER A 43 2.21 -24.90 -15.82
C SER A 43 1.88 -24.65 -14.36
N CYS A 44 2.63 -25.28 -13.47
CA CYS A 44 2.48 -25.09 -12.03
C CYS A 44 2.85 -23.64 -11.69
N ASP A 45 1.85 -22.78 -11.47
CA ASP A 45 1.97 -21.33 -11.48
C ASP A 45 2.50 -20.82 -10.11
N CYS A 46 3.79 -21.06 -9.87
CA CYS A 46 4.52 -20.62 -8.67
C CYS A 46 4.78 -19.11 -8.74
N PHE A 47 4.78 -18.43 -7.60
CA PHE A 47 5.09 -16.99 -7.54
C PHE A 47 6.54 -16.69 -7.16
N ALA A 48 7.22 -17.63 -6.50
CA ALA A 48 8.63 -17.49 -6.18
C ALA A 48 9.34 -18.85 -6.08
N HIS A 49 10.65 -18.83 -6.28
CA HIS A 49 11.54 -19.98 -6.11
C HIS A 49 12.60 -19.68 -5.05
N LEU A 50 13.07 -20.73 -4.37
CA LEU A 50 14.23 -20.70 -3.49
C LEU A 50 15.24 -21.75 -3.97
N ARG A 51 16.34 -21.30 -4.56
CA ARG A 51 17.37 -22.15 -5.18
C ARG A 51 18.59 -22.29 -4.28
N PRO A 52 19.17 -23.49 -4.10
CA PRO A 52 20.46 -23.65 -3.43
C PRO A 52 21.55 -22.76 -4.06
N ALA A 53 22.39 -22.13 -3.25
CA ALA A 53 23.36 -21.12 -3.70
C ALA A 53 24.79 -21.32 -3.15
N ASN A 54 25.00 -22.30 -2.28
CA ASN A 54 26.32 -22.80 -1.87
C ASN A 54 26.34 -24.33 -1.88
N LEU A 55 27.55 -24.90 -1.81
CA LEU A 55 27.76 -26.35 -1.86
C LEU A 55 26.96 -27.09 -0.78
N GLU A 56 26.91 -26.55 0.43
CA GLU A 56 26.17 -27.11 1.57
C GLU A 56 24.67 -27.18 1.29
N ALA A 57 24.08 -26.12 0.72
CA ALA A 57 22.66 -26.13 0.34
C ALA A 57 22.38 -27.09 -0.82
N CYS A 58 23.29 -27.23 -1.79
CA CYS A 58 23.13 -28.18 -2.88
C CYS A 58 23.16 -29.63 -2.38
N LEU A 59 24.10 -29.96 -1.50
CA LEU A 59 24.20 -31.29 -0.89
C LEU A 59 22.99 -31.61 0.01
N ALA A 60 22.49 -30.62 0.77
CA ALA A 60 21.28 -30.77 1.57
C ALA A 60 20.04 -30.96 0.68
N PHE A 61 19.95 -30.25 -0.43
CA PHE A 61 18.90 -30.43 -1.43
C PHE A 61 18.95 -31.83 -2.05
N ASP A 62 20.13 -32.31 -2.43
CA ASP A 62 20.34 -33.66 -2.98
C ASP A 62 19.86 -34.76 -2.01
N GLU A 63 20.18 -34.64 -0.71
CA GLU A 63 19.71 -35.56 0.34
C GLU A 63 18.17 -35.63 0.33
N VAL A 64 17.51 -34.48 0.39
CA VAL A 64 16.03 -34.39 0.41
C VAL A 64 15.42 -34.89 -0.90
N ALA A 65 15.99 -34.51 -2.04
CA ALA A 65 15.50 -34.88 -3.37
C ALA A 65 15.61 -36.40 -3.61
N SER A 66 16.76 -36.98 -3.27
CA SER A 66 17.00 -38.43 -3.36
C SER A 66 15.96 -39.21 -2.57
N GLU A 67 15.62 -38.77 -1.36
CA GLU A 67 14.63 -39.45 -0.55
C GLU A 67 13.20 -39.33 -1.07
N ILE A 68 12.82 -38.14 -1.53
CA ILE A 68 11.50 -37.93 -2.10
C ILE A 68 11.34 -38.74 -3.40
N LYS A 69 12.43 -38.99 -4.13
CA LYS A 69 12.45 -39.87 -5.31
C LYS A 69 12.39 -41.35 -4.91
N ASN A 70 13.16 -41.76 -3.91
CA ASN A 70 13.27 -43.17 -3.48
C ASN A 70 12.03 -43.66 -2.69
N ALA A 71 11.40 -42.78 -1.92
CA ALA A 71 10.26 -43.10 -1.06
C ALA A 71 9.11 -42.09 -1.29
N PRO A 72 8.49 -42.09 -2.49
CA PRO A 72 7.44 -41.16 -2.88
C PRO A 72 6.33 -41.00 -1.83
N ASP A 73 5.84 -42.14 -1.34
CA ASP A 73 4.67 -42.24 -0.47
C ASP A 73 4.98 -41.85 0.99
N ALA A 74 6.27 -41.74 1.34
CA ALA A 74 6.70 -41.25 2.66
C ALA A 74 6.67 -39.71 2.74
N PHE A 75 6.70 -39.01 1.60
CA PHE A 75 6.74 -37.55 1.53
C PHE A 75 5.65 -36.92 0.64
N PRO A 76 4.38 -37.35 0.74
CA PRO A 76 3.31 -36.86 -0.14
C PRO A 76 3.06 -35.35 0.04
N TYR A 77 3.35 -34.80 1.22
CA TYR A 77 3.21 -33.38 1.52
C TYR A 77 4.33 -32.53 0.89
N HIS A 78 5.59 -32.85 1.19
CA HIS A 78 6.76 -32.05 0.77
C HIS A 78 6.95 -32.01 -0.75
N ARG A 79 6.43 -33.01 -1.48
CA ARG A 79 6.41 -33.04 -2.95
C ARG A 79 5.74 -31.84 -3.59
N ASN A 80 4.81 -31.20 -2.89
CA ASN A 80 4.13 -30.01 -3.39
C ASN A 80 5.04 -28.76 -3.38
N PHE A 81 6.14 -28.78 -2.62
CA PHE A 81 7.01 -27.62 -2.38
C PHE A 81 8.41 -27.75 -2.98
N ILE A 82 8.73 -28.87 -3.62
CA ILE A 82 10.04 -29.10 -4.25
C ILE A 82 9.86 -29.38 -5.75
N SER A 83 10.80 -28.91 -6.55
CA SER A 83 10.98 -29.26 -7.96
C SER A 83 12.36 -29.87 -8.13
N ILE A 84 12.42 -31.12 -8.57
CA ILE A 84 13.67 -31.87 -8.79
C ILE A 84 13.89 -31.92 -10.30
N GLU A 85 14.94 -31.26 -10.77
CA GLU A 85 15.15 -30.96 -12.20
C GLU A 85 16.08 -31.99 -12.84
N THR A 86 17.39 -31.89 -12.59
CA THR A 86 18.41 -32.71 -13.24
C THR A 86 19.39 -33.28 -12.22
N ILE A 87 20.24 -34.19 -12.67
CA ILE A 87 21.34 -34.71 -11.88
C ILE A 87 22.65 -34.25 -12.53
N VAL A 88 23.57 -33.68 -11.76
CA VAL A 88 24.84 -33.12 -12.27
C VAL A 88 26.02 -33.65 -11.45
N PRO A 89 27.24 -33.68 -12.01
CA PRO A 89 28.45 -34.00 -11.23
C PRO A 89 28.68 -32.99 -10.11
N LEU A 90 29.07 -33.43 -8.91
CA LEU A 90 29.33 -32.56 -7.77
C LEU A 90 30.39 -31.49 -8.08
N SER A 91 31.38 -31.84 -8.90
CA SER A 91 32.42 -30.92 -9.39
C SER A 91 31.85 -29.71 -10.15
N SER A 92 30.68 -29.83 -10.81
CA SER A 92 30.06 -28.71 -11.52
C SER A 92 29.42 -27.67 -10.60
N LEU A 93 29.33 -27.94 -9.29
CA LEU A 93 28.78 -27.02 -8.29
C LEU A 93 29.86 -26.23 -7.53
N GLN A 94 31.13 -26.63 -7.63
CA GLN A 94 32.27 -25.96 -7.01
C GLN A 94 32.73 -24.72 -7.80
N HIS A 95 32.32 -24.62 -9.07
CA HIS A 95 32.52 -23.45 -9.94
C HIS A 95 31.16 -23.04 -10.53
N PRO A 96 30.43 -22.10 -9.91
CA PRO A 96 29.18 -21.63 -10.49
C PRO A 96 29.46 -21.00 -11.88
N PRO A 97 28.60 -21.22 -12.88
CA PRO A 97 28.75 -20.56 -14.18
C PRO A 97 28.77 -19.04 -13.98
N HIS A 98 29.74 -18.37 -14.62
CA HIS A 98 29.89 -16.93 -14.69
C HIS A 98 28.73 -16.30 -15.49
N ASP A 99 27.56 -16.17 -14.87
CA ASP A 99 26.43 -15.40 -15.41
C ASP A 99 25.81 -14.55 -14.29
N GLU A 100 26.56 -13.58 -13.74
CA GLU A 100 25.98 -12.37 -13.11
C GLU A 100 26.96 -11.19 -13.28
N GLU A 101 26.45 -10.04 -13.72
CA GLU A 101 27.21 -8.79 -13.92
C GLU A 101 27.98 -8.33 -12.66
N PRO A 102 29.14 -7.67 -12.82
CA PRO A 102 29.84 -7.04 -11.71
C PRO A 102 29.18 -5.71 -11.33
N LEU A 103 28.40 -5.69 -10.24
CA LEU A 103 28.01 -4.44 -9.58
C LEU A 103 29.18 -3.92 -8.72
N SER A 104 29.91 -2.97 -9.30
CA SER A 104 30.82 -1.97 -8.69
C SER A 104 31.55 -2.35 -7.40
N GLN A 105 32.85 -2.54 -7.54
CA GLN A 105 33.83 -2.50 -6.45
C GLN A 105 33.69 -1.19 -5.66
N SER A 106 33.33 -1.30 -4.38
CA SER A 106 33.83 -0.40 -3.34
C SER A 106 34.07 -1.21 -2.07
N GLN A 107 35.18 -0.88 -1.43
CA GLN A 107 35.97 -1.72 -0.55
C GLN A 107 35.33 -1.89 0.84
N SER A 108 35.22 -3.13 1.31
CA SER A 108 35.80 -3.64 2.57
C SER A 108 35.36 -5.08 2.81
N GLN A 109 36.24 -6.02 2.47
CA GLN A 109 36.14 -7.41 2.89
C GLN A 109 36.48 -7.51 4.39
N SER A 110 35.46 -7.73 5.24
CA SER A 110 35.57 -8.50 6.49
C SER A 110 34.19 -8.61 7.11
N GLY A 111 33.57 -9.79 7.08
CA GLY A 111 32.27 -9.97 7.74
C GLY A 111 31.58 -11.31 7.54
N PHE A 112 32.08 -12.15 6.64
CA PHE A 112 31.61 -13.53 6.50
C PHE A 112 32.64 -14.45 7.15
N LEU A 113 32.35 -14.86 8.39
CA LEU A 113 32.71 -16.11 9.09
C LEU A 113 32.75 -15.84 10.61
N PRO A 114 32.03 -16.61 11.45
CA PRO A 114 32.37 -16.71 12.87
C PRO A 114 33.73 -17.42 12.96
N GLN A 115 34.70 -16.79 13.64
CA GLN A 115 36.04 -17.34 13.85
C GLN A 115 35.98 -18.74 14.46
N ALA A 116 36.40 -19.75 13.67
CA ALA A 116 36.85 -21.02 14.20
C ALA A 116 38.38 -20.93 14.32
N SER A 117 38.88 -21.21 15.52
CA SER A 117 40.30 -21.24 15.87
C SER A 117 41.07 -22.24 14.99
N ALA A 118 41.96 -21.73 14.15
CA ALA A 118 42.94 -22.52 13.42
C ALA A 118 44.19 -22.70 14.31
N THR A 119 44.51 -23.94 14.67
CA THR A 119 45.88 -24.34 14.94
C THR A 119 46.45 -24.86 13.63
N GLU A 120 47.34 -24.06 13.04
CA GLU A 120 48.10 -24.40 11.85
C GLU A 120 49.17 -25.45 12.19
N THR A 121 49.21 -26.52 11.39
CA THR A 121 50.42 -26.94 10.68
C THR A 121 49.95 -27.86 9.57
N GLU A 122 50.12 -27.48 8.31
CA GLU A 122 50.57 -28.42 7.29
C GLU A 122 51.06 -27.68 6.04
N THR A 123 52.12 -28.28 5.51
CA THR A 123 52.97 -27.91 4.39
C THR A 123 52.26 -28.01 3.04
N ASP A 124 52.71 -27.19 2.09
CA ASP A 124 52.35 -27.22 0.68
C ASP A 124 52.49 -28.63 0.08
N ASP A 125 51.39 -29.13 -0.48
CA ASP A 125 51.43 -30.17 -1.52
C ASP A 125 50.32 -29.89 -2.56
N GLU A 126 50.74 -29.61 -3.79
CA GLU A 126 49.89 -29.56 -4.98
C GLU A 126 49.34 -30.97 -5.25
N THR A 127 48.16 -31.29 -4.71
CA THR A 127 47.41 -32.48 -5.14
C THR A 127 46.38 -32.13 -6.20
N THR A 128 46.60 -32.70 -7.38
CA THR A 128 45.64 -32.96 -8.45
C THR A 128 44.20 -33.10 -7.94
N ALA A 129 43.32 -32.21 -8.40
CA ALA A 129 41.88 -32.28 -8.12
C ALA A 129 41.30 -33.60 -8.68
N THR A 130 41.20 -34.62 -7.83
CA THR A 130 40.34 -35.78 -8.07
C THR A 130 38.91 -35.27 -8.23
N GLN A 131 38.42 -35.28 -9.47
CA GLN A 131 37.01 -35.00 -9.78
C GLN A 131 36.15 -36.04 -9.05
N ASP A 132 35.46 -35.65 -7.98
CA ASP A 132 34.47 -36.51 -7.33
C ASP A 132 33.36 -36.84 -8.35
N PRO A 133 33.22 -38.11 -8.79
CA PRO A 133 32.25 -38.50 -9.81
C PRO A 133 30.81 -38.54 -9.26
N ARG A 134 30.61 -38.20 -7.98
CA ARG A 134 29.30 -38.21 -7.33
C ARG A 134 28.32 -37.30 -8.08
N LEU A 135 27.24 -37.90 -8.56
CA LEU A 135 26.12 -37.20 -9.15
C LEU A 135 25.16 -36.72 -8.05
N VAL A 136 24.69 -35.49 -8.15
CA VAL A 136 23.77 -34.87 -7.17
C VAL A 136 22.57 -34.25 -7.87
N TRP A 137 21.40 -34.37 -7.25
CA TRP A 137 20.17 -33.76 -7.74
C TRP A 137 20.21 -32.23 -7.60
N THR A 138 19.71 -31.54 -8.61
CA THR A 138 19.52 -30.09 -8.64
C THR A 138 18.04 -29.73 -8.77
N GLY A 139 17.72 -28.50 -8.43
CA GLY A 139 16.37 -27.98 -8.53
C GLY A 139 16.13 -26.84 -7.56
N HIS A 140 14.88 -26.68 -7.13
CA HIS A 140 14.46 -25.55 -6.31
C HIS A 140 13.24 -25.87 -5.45
N TYR A 141 13.07 -25.10 -4.38
CA TYR A 141 11.82 -25.08 -3.63
C TYR A 141 10.84 -24.07 -4.24
N ARG A 142 9.56 -24.40 -4.18
CA ARG A 142 8.47 -23.70 -4.87
C ARG A 142 7.52 -23.03 -3.87
N PHE A 143 7.22 -21.76 -4.13
CA PHE A 143 6.15 -21.03 -3.44
C PHE A 143 4.97 -20.88 -4.38
N SER A 144 3.84 -21.50 -4.03
CA SER A 144 2.59 -21.44 -4.79
C SER A 144 1.40 -21.36 -3.83
N PHE A 145 0.33 -20.68 -4.27
CA PHE A 145 -0.94 -20.67 -3.56
C PHE A 145 -1.76 -21.96 -3.79
N ASP A 146 -1.39 -22.77 -4.77
CA ASP A 146 -2.12 -24.01 -5.09
C ASP A 146 -1.64 -25.20 -4.24
N ALA A 147 -0.46 -25.07 -3.63
CA ALA A 147 0.05 -26.04 -2.67
C ALA A 147 -0.62 -25.79 -1.31
N PRO A 148 -1.39 -26.77 -0.76
CA PRO A 148 -2.12 -26.56 0.49
C PRO A 148 -1.17 -26.41 1.67
N LEU A 149 -1.15 -25.23 2.28
CA LEU A 149 -0.50 -25.02 3.57
C LEU A 149 -1.35 -25.64 4.69
N GLU A 150 -0.73 -26.40 5.59
CA GLU A 150 -1.46 -26.95 6.74
C GLU A 150 -1.90 -25.86 7.73
N LEU A 151 -1.09 -24.80 7.87
CA LEU A 151 -1.37 -23.63 8.71
C LEU A 151 -1.22 -22.35 7.89
N PRO A 152 -2.18 -22.02 7.00
CA PRO A 152 -2.10 -20.85 6.11
C PRO A 152 -1.75 -19.53 6.82
N PRO A 153 -2.26 -19.22 8.04
CA PRO A 153 -1.91 -17.99 8.74
C PRO A 153 -0.43 -17.87 9.13
N LEU A 154 0.29 -19.00 9.22
CA LEU A 154 1.72 -19.00 9.49
C LEU A 154 2.54 -18.91 8.20
N GLY A 155 1.97 -19.19 7.02
CA GLY A 155 2.71 -19.21 5.76
C GLY A 155 3.59 -20.45 5.61
N TRP A 156 4.67 -20.33 4.84
CA TRP A 156 5.61 -21.41 4.51
C TRP A 156 6.72 -21.51 5.55
N ARG A 157 6.68 -22.55 6.37
CA ARG A 157 7.68 -22.85 7.39
C ARG A 157 8.84 -23.64 6.82
N VAL A 158 10.06 -23.31 7.22
CA VAL A 158 11.29 -23.89 6.69
C VAL A 158 12.22 -24.38 7.81
N GLY A 159 12.90 -25.48 7.57
CA GLY A 159 13.82 -26.07 8.55
C GLY A 159 14.15 -27.54 8.24
N SER A 160 14.73 -28.23 9.23
CA SER A 160 15.07 -29.65 9.11
C SER A 160 13.94 -30.60 9.56
N GLY A 161 12.86 -30.07 10.13
CA GLY A 161 11.81 -30.83 10.78
C GLY A 161 12.25 -31.50 12.10
N ARG A 162 11.29 -32.15 12.79
CA ARG A 162 11.53 -33.05 13.92
C ARG A 162 10.88 -34.39 13.60
N TRP A 163 11.59 -35.27 12.92
CA TRP A 163 11.06 -36.58 12.56
C TRP A 163 11.05 -37.51 13.77
N LYS A 164 9.88 -37.79 14.33
CA LYS A 164 9.73 -38.97 15.19
C LYS A 164 9.55 -40.17 14.25
N LYS A 165 10.43 -41.18 14.34
CA LYS A 165 10.19 -42.47 13.69
C LYS A 165 8.78 -42.91 14.08
N SER A 166 7.90 -43.05 13.10
CA SER A 166 6.57 -43.63 13.30
C SER A 166 6.75 -44.99 13.98
N THR A 167 6.52 -45.05 15.29
CA THR A 167 6.17 -46.30 15.93
C THR A 167 4.81 -46.65 15.38
N LYS A 168 4.69 -47.84 14.77
CA LYS A 168 3.43 -48.44 14.31
C LYS A 168 2.40 -48.46 15.45
N ALA A 169 1.74 -47.34 15.70
CA ALA A 169 0.69 -47.20 16.71
C ALA A 169 -0.21 -46.04 16.29
N ASN A 170 -1.41 -46.41 15.86
CA ASN A 170 -2.60 -45.58 15.69
C ASN A 170 -2.80 -44.95 14.30
N ALA A 171 -2.98 -45.82 13.30
CA ALA A 171 -3.63 -45.48 12.02
C ALA A 171 -5.11 -45.02 12.16
N SER A 172 -5.69 -45.01 13.36
CA SER A 172 -7.07 -44.63 13.62
C SER A 172 -7.29 -43.16 14.02
N ALA A 173 -6.24 -42.34 14.14
CA ALA A 173 -6.33 -40.93 14.58
C ALA A 173 -6.05 -39.90 13.46
N ALA A 174 -5.98 -40.35 12.19
CA ALA A 174 -5.46 -39.58 11.05
C ALA A 174 -6.39 -38.48 10.49
N SER A 175 -7.47 -38.09 11.16
CA SER A 175 -8.47 -37.15 10.62
C SER A 175 -8.37 -35.71 11.13
N THR A 176 -7.36 -35.36 11.93
CA THR A 176 -7.19 -33.98 12.44
C THR A 176 -5.89 -33.34 11.95
N ALA A 177 -5.93 -32.05 11.61
CA ALA A 177 -4.75 -31.26 11.20
C ALA A 177 -3.61 -31.31 12.23
N ALA A 178 -3.93 -31.50 13.52
CA ALA A 178 -2.94 -31.68 14.59
C ALA A 178 -2.16 -33.01 14.50
N ALA A 179 -2.73 -34.05 13.86
CA ALA A 179 -2.07 -35.33 13.63
C ALA A 179 -1.16 -35.30 12.38
N SER A 180 -1.50 -34.54 11.34
CA SER A 180 -0.66 -34.40 10.14
C SER A 180 0.60 -33.56 10.40
N VAL A 181 0.49 -32.48 11.20
CA VAL A 181 1.62 -31.64 11.65
C VAL A 181 2.69 -32.45 12.39
N ARG A 182 2.31 -33.55 13.06
CA ARG A 182 3.25 -34.43 13.78
C ARG A 182 4.11 -35.30 12.86
N ASN A 183 3.67 -35.55 11.62
CA ASN A 183 4.35 -36.48 10.72
C ASN A 183 5.54 -35.87 9.96
N HIS A 184 5.54 -34.56 9.72
CA HIS A 184 6.67 -33.84 9.10
C HIS A 184 7.36 -32.83 10.03
N GLY A 185 6.91 -32.73 11.28
CA GLY A 185 7.53 -31.86 12.27
C GLY A 185 7.18 -30.38 12.09
N GLY A 186 6.14 -30.06 11.33
CA GLY A 186 5.61 -28.70 11.16
C GLY A 186 6.42 -27.84 10.18
N VAL A 187 7.06 -28.45 9.20
CA VAL A 187 7.87 -27.78 8.18
C VAL A 187 7.27 -28.05 6.81
N ASP A 188 7.09 -27.00 6.02
CA ASP A 188 6.53 -27.09 4.68
C ASP A 188 7.66 -27.28 3.64
N LEU A 189 8.76 -26.53 3.78
CA LEU A 189 9.98 -26.71 2.99
C LEU A 189 11.04 -27.42 3.82
N LEU A 190 11.17 -28.73 3.62
CA LEU A 190 12.20 -29.54 4.25
C LEU A 190 13.56 -29.26 3.59
N LEU A 191 14.44 -28.57 4.31
CA LEU A 191 15.74 -28.13 3.79
C LEU A 191 16.86 -29.14 4.04
N ALA A 192 16.71 -29.99 5.06
CA ALA A 192 17.62 -31.07 5.41
C ALA A 192 16.86 -32.13 6.21
N LYS A 193 17.21 -33.40 6.10
CA LYS A 193 16.54 -34.45 6.89
C LYS A 193 17.20 -34.66 8.25
N THR A 194 18.51 -34.67 8.27
CA THR A 194 19.28 -34.96 9.47
C THR A 194 19.65 -33.63 10.14
N ARG A 195 19.67 -33.57 11.48
CA ARG A 195 20.33 -32.47 12.18
C ARG A 195 21.80 -32.55 11.80
N VAL A 196 22.21 -31.92 10.71
CA VAL A 196 23.62 -31.76 10.37
C VAL A 196 24.17 -30.86 11.47
N PRO A 197 24.96 -31.35 12.43
CA PRO A 197 25.37 -30.54 13.58
C PRO A 197 26.17 -29.31 13.10
N ALA A 198 26.85 -29.48 11.96
CA ALA A 198 27.63 -28.46 11.26
C ALA A 198 26.81 -27.51 10.37
N SER A 199 25.51 -27.69 10.14
CA SER A 199 24.74 -26.77 9.27
C SER A 199 24.15 -25.58 10.02
N GLY A 200 24.12 -25.59 11.35
CA GLY A 200 23.44 -24.56 12.15
C GLY A 200 21.90 -24.54 12.00
N LEU A 201 21.31 -25.34 11.10
CA LEU A 201 19.89 -25.33 10.81
C LEU A 201 19.06 -25.89 11.99
N ALA A 202 17.92 -25.26 12.26
CA ALA A 202 16.99 -25.69 13.29
C ALA A 202 15.85 -26.54 12.70
N GLY A 203 15.19 -27.35 13.56
CA GLY A 203 14.03 -28.15 13.15
C GLY A 203 12.91 -27.30 12.56
N LEU A 204 12.60 -26.18 13.21
CA LEU A 204 11.85 -25.07 12.63
C LEU A 204 12.78 -23.85 12.74
N HIS A 205 13.20 -23.29 11.62
CA HIS A 205 14.25 -22.27 11.58
C HIS A 205 13.68 -20.89 11.27
N ALA A 206 12.89 -20.79 10.20
CA ALA A 206 12.24 -19.57 9.77
C ALA A 206 10.90 -19.88 9.09
N ARG A 207 10.17 -18.83 8.71
CA ARG A 207 9.01 -18.94 7.83
C ARG A 207 8.90 -17.73 6.91
N PHE A 208 8.33 -17.97 5.74
CA PHE A 208 7.89 -16.94 4.82
C PHE A 208 6.39 -16.74 5.00
N ALA A 209 5.94 -15.52 5.28
CA ALA A 209 4.54 -15.27 5.56
C ALA A 209 4.10 -13.92 5.01
N PHE A 210 2.89 -13.89 4.45
CA PHE A 210 2.29 -12.63 4.05
C PHE A 210 1.64 -11.94 5.25
N GLU A 211 1.96 -10.67 5.43
CA GLU A 211 1.17 -9.77 6.26
C GLU A 211 -0.17 -9.45 5.61
N ARG A 212 -1.13 -8.98 6.41
CA ARG A 212 -2.48 -8.60 5.93
C ARG A 212 -2.45 -7.57 4.79
N ASN A 213 -1.39 -6.76 4.74
CA ASN A 213 -1.17 -5.72 3.74
C ASN A 213 -0.38 -6.20 2.50
N GLY A 214 -0.15 -7.52 2.39
CA GLY A 214 0.52 -8.16 1.26
C GLY A 214 2.05 -8.15 1.31
N ALA A 215 2.70 -7.64 2.37
CA ALA A 215 4.16 -7.79 2.50
C ALA A 215 4.54 -9.26 2.69
N LEU A 216 5.45 -9.80 1.87
CA LEU A 216 6.07 -11.09 2.17
C LEU A 216 7.20 -10.88 3.18
N MET A 217 7.08 -11.51 4.34
CA MET A 217 8.02 -11.42 5.45
C MET A 217 8.81 -12.72 5.57
N LEU A 218 10.11 -12.60 5.82
CA LEU A 218 10.95 -13.64 6.38
C LEU A 218 10.98 -13.46 7.90
N VAL A 219 10.48 -14.46 8.63
CA VAL A 219 10.31 -14.41 10.10
C VAL A 219 11.15 -15.51 10.74
N VAL A 220 11.93 -15.17 11.76
CA VAL A 220 12.71 -16.14 12.53
C VAL A 220 11.78 -16.89 13.49
N GLU A 221 11.81 -18.23 13.44
CA GLU A 221 10.97 -19.08 14.30
C GLU A 221 11.72 -19.63 15.51
N ASN A 222 13.05 -19.70 15.44
CA ASN A 222 13.87 -20.21 16.54
C ASN A 222 15.05 -19.29 16.87
N PRO A 223 14.86 -18.34 17.80
CA PRO A 223 15.90 -17.37 18.15
C PRO A 223 17.08 -17.99 18.92
N ARG A 224 17.02 -19.27 19.32
CA ARG A 224 18.12 -19.96 20.02
C ARG A 224 19.20 -20.51 19.08
N ARG A 225 18.98 -20.49 17.77
CA ARG A 225 19.96 -20.85 16.72
C ARG A 225 19.87 -19.83 15.59
N PRO A 226 20.43 -18.64 15.79
CA PRO A 226 19.98 -17.48 15.05
C PRO A 226 21.02 -17.07 14.01
N THR A 227 20.90 -17.59 12.79
CA THR A 227 21.63 -16.99 11.68
C THR A 227 20.72 -17.06 10.47
N VAL A 228 19.75 -16.14 10.45
CA VAL A 228 19.05 -15.81 9.22
C VAL A 228 19.75 -14.60 8.62
N VAL A 229 20.16 -14.73 7.37
CA VAL A 229 20.79 -13.65 6.60
C VAL A 229 19.87 -13.30 5.45
N LEU A 230 19.63 -12.02 5.21
CA LEU A 230 18.88 -11.51 4.06
C LEU A 230 19.71 -10.43 3.36
N GLY A 231 20.28 -10.76 2.20
CA GLY A 231 21.30 -9.93 1.57
C GLY A 231 22.54 -9.83 2.47
N ASP A 232 22.85 -8.61 2.92
CA ASP A 232 24.00 -8.33 3.78
C ASP A 232 23.61 -8.18 5.26
N GLU A 233 22.32 -8.31 5.59
CA GLU A 233 21.82 -8.15 6.95
C GLU A 233 21.59 -9.51 7.63
N SER A 234 22.24 -9.74 8.77
CA SER A 234 21.97 -10.86 9.66
C SER A 234 21.01 -10.45 10.78
N PHE A 235 20.11 -11.36 11.17
CA PHE A 235 19.21 -11.12 12.30
C PHE A 235 18.76 -12.40 12.98
N ASP A 236 18.59 -12.27 14.30
CA ASP A 236 18.44 -13.39 15.21
C ASP A 236 17.02 -13.58 15.71
N ALA A 237 16.20 -12.55 15.55
CA ALA A 237 14.81 -12.51 15.94
C ALA A 237 14.02 -11.51 15.08
N GLY A 238 12.70 -11.65 15.12
CA GLY A 238 11.79 -10.76 14.40
C GLY A 238 11.65 -11.11 12.92
N SER A 239 11.39 -10.10 12.12
CA SER A 239 11.03 -10.26 10.71
C SER A 239 11.71 -9.22 9.80
N ARG A 240 11.85 -9.58 8.52
CA ARG A 240 12.27 -8.68 7.46
C ARG A 240 11.38 -8.86 6.23
N VAL A 241 11.01 -7.76 5.59
CA VAL A 241 10.34 -7.77 4.28
C VAL A 241 11.33 -8.29 3.24
N LEU A 242 10.88 -9.19 2.35
CA LEU A 242 11.63 -9.52 1.14
C LEU A 242 11.52 -8.36 0.15
N ALA A 243 12.50 -7.45 0.22
CA ALA A 243 12.45 -6.14 -0.40
C ALA A 243 13.05 -6.06 -1.81
N LYS A 244 13.60 -7.16 -2.35
CA LYS A 244 14.20 -7.20 -3.70
C LYS A 244 13.58 -8.31 -4.55
N PRO A 245 13.46 -8.13 -5.89
CA PRO A 245 12.96 -9.17 -6.79
C PRO A 245 13.75 -10.48 -6.67
N ARG A 246 15.04 -10.37 -6.38
CA ARG A 246 16.00 -11.46 -6.16
C ARG A 246 16.87 -11.11 -4.96
N CYS A 247 17.04 -12.04 -4.03
CA CYS A 247 17.90 -11.83 -2.85
C CYS A 247 18.53 -13.13 -2.35
N ARG A 248 19.72 -13.01 -1.73
CA ARG A 248 20.38 -14.13 -1.05
C ARG A 248 19.79 -14.29 0.35
N ILE A 249 19.51 -15.52 0.74
CA ILE A 249 19.00 -15.89 2.06
C ILE A 249 19.93 -16.94 2.68
N GLY A 250 20.45 -16.66 3.86
CA GLY A 250 21.15 -17.64 4.70
C GLY A 250 20.21 -18.22 5.75
N LEU A 251 20.24 -19.54 5.93
CA LEU A 251 19.51 -20.27 6.98
C LEU A 251 20.48 -21.22 7.67
N GLY A 252 21.15 -20.75 8.73
CA GLY A 252 22.37 -21.38 9.23
C GLY A 252 23.48 -21.26 8.18
N ASN A 253 24.14 -22.38 7.87
CA ASN A 253 25.21 -22.45 6.86
C ASN A 253 24.68 -22.76 5.44
N LEU A 254 23.36 -22.83 5.26
CA LEU A 254 22.75 -23.06 3.96
C LEU A 254 22.41 -21.72 3.32
N ALA A 255 22.98 -21.45 2.15
CA ALA A 255 22.69 -20.25 1.38
C ALA A 255 21.77 -20.58 0.21
N TYR A 256 20.80 -19.69 -0.03
CA TYR A 256 19.82 -19.81 -1.10
C TYR A 256 19.67 -18.48 -1.84
N VAL A 257 19.21 -18.54 -3.08
CA VAL A 257 18.69 -17.39 -3.83
C VAL A 257 17.17 -17.50 -3.87
N PHE A 258 16.50 -16.50 -3.30
CA PHE A 258 15.06 -16.31 -3.44
C PHE A 258 14.78 -15.40 -4.64
N GLU A 259 13.83 -15.78 -5.48
CA GLU A 259 13.48 -15.04 -6.68
C GLU A 259 11.96 -15.03 -6.93
N TYR A 260 11.39 -13.83 -7.13
CA TYR A 260 10.01 -13.64 -7.57
C TYR A 260 9.88 -13.91 -9.08
N VAL A 261 9.41 -15.11 -9.46
CA VAL A 261 9.29 -15.50 -10.87
C VAL A 261 8.13 -14.83 -11.62
N VAL A 262 7.19 -14.24 -10.89
CA VAL A 262 6.06 -13.48 -11.47
C VAL A 262 6.55 -12.30 -12.31
N ARG A 263 7.69 -11.69 -11.94
CA ARG A 263 8.23 -10.50 -12.58
C ARG A 263 8.70 -10.76 -14.02
N SER A 264 9.30 -11.92 -14.27
CA SER A 264 9.77 -12.32 -15.60
C SER A 264 8.63 -12.59 -16.58
N GLY A 265 7.38 -12.66 -16.11
CA GLY A 265 6.20 -12.89 -16.95
C GLY A 265 5.40 -11.65 -17.33
N GLY A 266 5.87 -10.45 -16.98
CA GLY A 266 5.22 -9.19 -17.36
C GLY A 266 4.00 -8.79 -16.51
N PRO A 267 3.33 -7.68 -16.86
CA PRO A 267 2.28 -7.05 -16.04
C PRO A 267 1.03 -7.91 -15.85
N GLU A 268 0.72 -8.81 -16.78
CA GLU A 268 -0.44 -9.70 -16.68
C GLU A 268 -0.24 -10.77 -15.60
N LYS A 269 0.94 -11.40 -15.53
CA LYS A 269 1.27 -12.35 -14.46
C LYS A 269 1.30 -11.66 -13.10
N GLU A 270 1.83 -10.44 -13.02
CA GLU A 270 1.78 -9.65 -11.79
C GLU A 270 0.32 -9.38 -11.36
N ARG A 271 -0.55 -9.00 -12.31
CA ARG A 271 -1.98 -8.80 -12.04
C ARG A 271 -2.67 -10.09 -11.57
N ALA A 272 -2.35 -11.24 -12.16
CA ALA A 272 -2.87 -12.54 -11.75
C ALA A 272 -2.38 -12.92 -10.33
N PHE A 273 -1.09 -12.70 -10.04
CA PHE A 273 -0.51 -12.90 -8.73
C PHE A 273 -1.21 -12.05 -7.66
N GLN A 274 -1.42 -10.75 -7.90
CA GLN A 274 -2.13 -9.87 -6.97
C GLN A 274 -3.56 -10.35 -6.69
N GLN A 275 -4.27 -10.85 -7.70
CA GLN A 275 -5.61 -11.40 -7.53
C GLN A 275 -5.62 -12.67 -6.66
N ARG A 276 -4.69 -13.59 -6.93
CA ARG A 276 -4.52 -14.84 -6.15
C ARG A 276 -4.10 -14.54 -4.72
N LEU A 277 -3.14 -13.63 -4.51
CA LEU A 277 -2.72 -13.19 -3.19
C LEU A 277 -3.90 -12.59 -2.40
N GLY A 278 -4.68 -11.70 -3.03
CA GLY A 278 -5.86 -11.13 -2.40
C GLY A 278 -6.89 -12.20 -1.99
N ARG A 279 -7.07 -13.25 -2.80
CA ARG A 279 -7.92 -14.41 -2.43
C ARG A 279 -7.34 -15.15 -1.23
N PHE A 280 -6.07 -15.55 -1.31
CA PHE A 280 -5.35 -16.27 -0.26
C PHE A 280 -5.43 -15.55 1.09
N LEU A 281 -5.21 -14.24 1.11
CA LEU A 281 -5.24 -13.44 2.33
C LEU A 281 -6.64 -13.34 2.96
N ARG A 282 -7.69 -13.18 2.15
CA ARG A 282 -9.08 -13.15 2.63
C ARG A 282 -9.48 -14.47 3.27
N GLU A 283 -9.10 -15.58 2.67
CA GLU A 283 -9.36 -16.93 3.17
C GLU A 283 -8.58 -17.18 4.47
N THR A 284 -7.29 -16.84 4.46
CA THR A 284 -6.35 -17.06 5.58
C THR A 284 -6.75 -16.27 6.83
N PHE A 285 -7.03 -14.97 6.69
CA PHE A 285 -7.26 -14.08 7.83
C PHE A 285 -8.74 -13.93 8.21
N ARG A 286 -9.64 -14.70 7.59
CA ARG A 286 -11.10 -14.68 7.81
C ARG A 286 -11.66 -13.26 7.88
N GLY A 287 -11.16 -12.38 7.02
CA GLY A 287 -11.44 -10.94 7.05
C GLY A 287 -11.26 -10.33 5.67
N ARG A 288 -12.21 -9.51 5.25
CA ARG A 288 -12.19 -8.81 3.95
C ARG A 288 -11.14 -7.68 3.90
N ASP A 289 -10.56 -7.31 5.06
CA ASP A 289 -9.51 -6.29 5.27
C ASP A 289 -8.12 -6.73 4.77
N ALA A 290 -7.94 -8.00 4.43
CA ALA A 290 -6.65 -8.56 4.02
C ALA A 290 -6.42 -8.43 2.50
N THR A 291 -6.92 -7.38 1.87
CA THR A 291 -6.61 -7.13 0.45
C THR A 291 -5.35 -6.25 0.41
N PRO A 292 -4.26 -6.69 -0.25
CA PRO A 292 -3.08 -5.86 -0.43
C PRO A 292 -3.48 -4.53 -1.08
N PRO A 293 -2.96 -3.38 -0.61
CA PRO A 293 -3.15 -2.13 -1.33
C PRO A 293 -2.64 -2.31 -2.76
N ARG A 294 -3.46 -2.00 -3.77
CA ARG A 294 -3.13 -2.24 -5.19
C ARG A 294 -1.90 -1.44 -5.63
N GLU A 295 -1.50 -0.47 -4.82
CA GLU A 295 -0.44 0.50 -5.01
C GLU A 295 0.85 0.10 -4.31
N LEU A 296 0.88 -1.04 -3.62
CA LEU A 296 2.13 -1.66 -3.24
C LEU A 296 2.10 -3.08 -3.77
N LEU A 297 2.89 -3.30 -4.82
CA LEU A 297 3.10 -4.65 -5.30
C LEU A 297 3.67 -5.47 -4.14
N ALA A 298 3.09 -6.65 -3.95
CA ALA A 298 3.61 -7.65 -3.02
C ALA A 298 4.96 -8.22 -3.50
N SER A 299 5.23 -8.11 -4.81
CA SER A 299 6.56 -8.26 -5.38
C SER A 299 7.26 -6.89 -5.42
N PRO A 300 8.44 -6.72 -4.83
CA PRO A 300 9.19 -5.46 -4.89
C PRO A 300 9.63 -5.14 -6.33
N ALA A 301 9.69 -3.87 -6.69
CA ALA A 301 10.21 -3.41 -7.99
C ALA A 301 11.70 -3.06 -7.89
N GLU A 302 12.44 -3.11 -9.01
CA GLU A 302 13.87 -2.73 -9.04
C GLU A 302 14.11 -1.26 -8.67
N ALA A 303 13.13 -0.39 -8.95
CA ALA A 303 13.20 1.03 -8.60
C ALA A 303 12.92 1.29 -7.11
N ASP A 304 12.48 0.28 -6.36
CA ASP A 304 12.28 0.41 -4.92
C ASP A 304 13.64 0.41 -4.22
N HIS A 305 13.89 1.39 -3.35
CA HIS A 305 15.18 1.56 -2.71
C HIS A 305 15.04 1.63 -1.18
N PRO A 306 15.97 1.02 -0.43
CA PRO A 306 15.99 1.15 1.01
C PRO A 306 16.39 2.58 1.42
N LEU A 307 15.72 3.09 2.44
CA LEU A 307 16.01 4.35 3.12
C LEU A 307 15.83 4.09 4.63
N CYS A 308 16.95 3.87 5.33
CA CYS A 308 16.95 3.44 6.74
C CYS A 308 16.06 2.19 6.95
N ASP A 309 15.05 2.30 7.82
CA ASP A 309 14.10 1.23 8.13
C ASP A 309 12.94 1.13 7.13
N TRP A 310 12.94 1.93 6.07
CA TRP A 310 11.87 1.99 5.07
C TRP A 310 12.35 1.52 3.70
N LEU A 311 11.47 0.85 2.96
CA LEU A 311 11.60 0.60 1.54
C LEU A 311 10.72 1.62 0.82
N ILE A 312 11.34 2.54 0.09
CA ILE A 312 10.65 3.61 -0.64
C ILE A 312 10.32 3.10 -2.03
N ARG A 313 9.04 3.21 -2.43
CA ARG A 313 8.61 2.79 -3.74
C ARG A 313 9.15 3.73 -4.81
N GLY A 314 9.71 3.17 -5.89
CA GLY A 314 10.13 3.95 -7.05
C GLY A 314 8.95 4.72 -7.67
N THR A 315 9.14 5.99 -8.02
CA THR A 315 8.06 6.84 -8.54
C THR A 315 7.58 6.36 -9.91
N VAL A 316 6.35 5.83 -9.97
CA VAL A 316 5.66 5.53 -11.23
C VAL A 316 4.84 6.77 -11.63
N GLY A 317 5.45 7.70 -12.36
CA GLY A 317 4.79 8.86 -12.97
C GLY A 317 4.73 10.13 -12.10
N ARG A 318 5.05 11.28 -12.69
CA ARG A 318 4.92 12.60 -12.07
C ARG A 318 3.47 13.08 -12.15
N GLY A 319 2.71 12.93 -11.07
CA GLY A 319 1.47 13.69 -10.87
C GLY A 319 1.77 15.11 -10.35
N ALA A 320 0.74 15.98 -10.29
CA ALA A 320 0.84 17.35 -9.78
C ALA A 320 1.36 17.47 -8.33
N PHE A 321 1.44 16.35 -7.60
CA PHE A 321 1.99 16.21 -6.24
C PHE A 321 3.27 15.36 -6.20
N GLY A 322 4.14 15.48 -7.22
CA GLY A 322 5.29 14.61 -7.51
C GLY A 322 6.38 14.42 -6.44
N THR A 323 6.08 14.60 -5.15
CA THR A 323 6.94 14.43 -3.98
C THR A 323 6.52 13.30 -3.04
N VAL A 324 5.30 12.76 -3.12
CA VAL A 324 4.80 11.72 -2.20
C VAL A 324 4.74 10.35 -2.87
N THR A 325 5.39 9.35 -2.28
CA THR A 325 5.36 7.94 -2.73
C THR A 325 4.96 7.00 -1.59
N ALA A 326 4.60 5.76 -1.91
CA ALA A 326 4.35 4.74 -0.90
C ALA A 326 5.67 4.25 -0.29
N ALA A 327 5.66 3.95 1.00
CA ALA A 327 6.78 3.36 1.72
C ALA A 327 6.32 2.15 2.53
N ARG A 328 7.23 1.19 2.72
CA ARG A 328 7.01 -0.01 3.51
C ARG A 328 8.09 -0.18 4.57
N HIS A 329 7.71 -0.29 5.83
CA HIS A 329 8.67 -0.52 6.91
C HIS A 329 9.28 -1.92 6.78
N ARG A 330 10.61 -2.01 6.77
CA ARG A 330 11.37 -3.22 6.46
C ARG A 330 11.23 -4.31 7.51
N VAL A 331 10.95 -3.94 8.76
CA VAL A 331 10.82 -4.90 9.87
C VAL A 331 9.37 -5.35 10.07
N THR A 332 8.41 -4.43 9.94
CA THR A 332 7.00 -4.66 10.35
C THR A 332 6.06 -4.82 9.16
N GLY A 333 6.54 -4.55 7.95
CA GLY A 333 5.72 -4.53 6.74
C GLY A 333 4.71 -3.39 6.67
N ARG A 334 4.59 -2.53 7.70
CA ARG A 334 3.64 -1.41 7.77
C ARG A 334 3.81 -0.46 6.60
N ILE A 335 2.71 0.13 6.15
CA ILE A 335 2.67 1.01 4.99
C ILE A 335 2.55 2.46 5.45
N ALA A 336 3.28 3.35 4.79
CA ALA A 336 3.29 4.78 5.04
C ALA A 336 3.35 5.57 3.71
N ALA A 337 3.07 6.86 3.79
CA ALA A 337 3.37 7.83 2.74
C ALA A 337 4.74 8.46 3.02
N ALA A 338 5.59 8.56 2.01
CA ALA A 338 6.89 9.19 2.07
C ALA A 338 6.90 10.44 1.20
N LYS A 339 6.93 11.62 1.83
CA LYS A 339 7.06 12.92 1.16
C LYS A 339 8.54 13.32 1.14
N MET A 340 9.13 13.46 -0.04
CA MET A 340 10.48 13.98 -0.21
C MET A 340 10.44 15.50 -0.41
N VAL A 341 11.17 16.21 0.43
CA VAL A 341 11.32 17.66 0.37
C VAL A 341 12.78 18.00 0.13
N VAL A 342 13.05 18.87 -0.84
CA VAL A 342 14.39 19.40 -1.05
C VAL A 342 14.57 20.65 -0.18
N ARG A 343 15.45 20.53 0.79
CA ARG A 343 15.83 21.59 1.71
C ARG A 343 17.02 22.36 1.17
N THR A 344 16.88 23.68 1.10
CA THR A 344 17.94 24.64 0.72
C THR A 344 18.14 25.65 1.85
N GLN A 345 19.18 26.48 1.77
CA GLN A 345 19.39 27.56 2.73
C GLN A 345 18.21 28.55 2.82
N ARG A 346 17.42 28.70 1.75
CA ARG A 346 16.22 29.56 1.73
C ARG A 346 14.99 28.85 2.30
N SER A 347 14.83 27.55 2.03
CA SER A 347 13.64 26.76 2.42
C SER A 347 13.77 26.03 3.75
N VAL A 348 14.94 26.06 4.40
CA VAL A 348 15.17 25.36 5.69
C VAL A 348 14.18 25.80 6.77
N GLY A 349 13.87 27.09 6.90
CA GLY A 349 12.94 27.58 7.91
C GLY A 349 11.53 27.03 7.72
N GLU A 350 11.03 27.03 6.48
CA GLU A 350 9.70 26.50 6.14
C GLU A 350 9.64 24.98 6.30
N CYS A 351 10.67 24.28 5.83
CA CYS A 351 10.79 22.83 5.97
C CYS A 351 10.82 22.38 7.44
N MET A 352 11.65 23.03 8.27
CA MET A 352 11.71 22.72 9.70
C MET A 352 10.40 23.05 10.42
N LYS A 353 9.75 24.15 10.04
CA LYS A 353 8.43 24.50 10.58
C LYS A 353 7.38 23.44 10.28
N GLU A 354 7.32 22.91 9.06
CA GLU A 354 6.39 21.82 8.70
C GLU A 354 6.68 20.57 9.54
N ILE A 355 7.95 20.17 9.66
CA ILE A 355 8.37 19.00 10.47
C ILE A 355 7.96 19.20 11.94
N ASP A 356 8.24 20.36 12.51
CA ASP A 356 7.96 20.66 13.92
C ASP A 356 6.45 20.70 14.20
N ILE A 357 5.64 21.22 13.27
CA ILE A 357 4.18 21.17 13.40
C ILE A 357 3.70 19.72 13.35
N CYS A 358 4.10 18.98 12.31
CA CYS A 358 3.72 17.58 12.14
C CYS A 358 4.07 16.72 13.36
N ALA A 359 5.22 16.96 13.99
CA ALA A 359 5.67 16.25 15.18
C ALA A 359 4.91 16.63 16.46
N ARG A 360 4.30 17.83 16.52
CA ARG A 360 3.59 18.34 17.70
C ARG A 360 2.08 18.12 17.65
N VAL A 361 1.50 17.90 16.48
CA VAL A 361 0.07 17.58 16.33
C VAL A 361 -0.20 16.21 16.97
N PRO A 362 -1.08 16.12 17.99
CA PRO A 362 -1.41 14.83 18.58
C PRO A 362 -2.14 13.91 17.60
N GLU A 363 -1.97 12.60 17.75
CA GLU A 363 -2.61 11.61 16.89
C GLU A 363 -4.14 11.76 16.87
N HIS A 364 -4.73 11.69 15.67
CA HIS A 364 -6.17 11.70 15.49
C HIS A 364 -6.55 10.86 14.26
N PRO A 365 -7.64 10.05 14.30
CA PRO A 365 -7.99 9.12 13.21
C PRO A 365 -8.22 9.77 11.84
N ASN A 366 -8.56 11.06 11.82
CA ASN A 366 -8.83 11.87 10.62
C ASN A 366 -7.75 12.93 10.32
N VAL A 367 -6.57 12.81 10.91
CA VAL A 367 -5.42 13.71 10.67
C VAL A 367 -4.19 12.83 10.40
N SER A 368 -3.40 13.14 9.38
CA SER A 368 -2.17 12.39 9.13
C SER A 368 -1.17 12.58 10.27
N THR A 369 -0.50 11.49 10.64
CA THR A 369 0.50 11.47 11.70
C THR A 369 1.88 11.27 11.09
N LEU A 370 2.84 12.12 11.45
CA LEU A 370 4.25 11.92 11.12
C LEU A 370 4.81 10.81 11.99
N ILE A 371 5.30 9.75 11.34
CA ILE A 371 5.89 8.58 12.00
C ILE A 371 7.40 8.75 12.13
N ASP A 372 8.04 9.26 11.08
CA ASP A 372 9.50 9.30 10.98
C ASP A 372 9.95 10.48 10.10
N THR A 373 11.17 10.97 10.34
CA THR A 373 11.81 12.02 9.55
C THR A 373 13.24 11.61 9.26
N ILE A 374 13.57 11.43 7.99
CA ILE A 374 14.88 10.94 7.56
C ILE A 374 15.61 12.06 6.82
N TYR A 375 16.77 12.43 7.35
CA TYR A 375 17.70 13.37 6.73
C TYR A 375 18.73 12.57 5.94
N GLU A 376 18.80 12.73 4.62
CA GLU A 376 19.66 11.91 3.75
C GLU A 376 21.16 12.06 4.11
N ARG A 377 21.57 13.18 4.70
CA ARG A 377 22.94 13.39 5.22
C ARG A 377 23.07 13.20 6.73
N GLY A 378 22.01 12.76 7.40
CA GLY A 378 21.97 12.48 8.84
C GLY A 378 21.91 13.72 9.74
N GLU A 379 21.95 14.94 9.20
CA GLU A 379 22.04 16.17 9.98
C GLU A 379 20.73 16.99 9.96
N ARG A 380 20.03 17.03 11.09
CA ARG A 380 18.82 17.85 11.26
C ARG A 380 19.05 19.34 11.00
N TRP A 381 20.23 19.86 11.36
CA TRP A 381 20.54 21.30 11.29
C TRP A 381 21.50 21.67 10.15
N TYR A 382 21.70 20.78 9.17
CA TYR A 382 22.61 21.05 8.06
C TYR A 382 22.16 22.28 7.26
N THR A 383 23.05 23.27 7.19
CA THR A 383 22.88 24.53 6.45
C THR A 383 23.92 24.69 5.34
N GLY A 384 24.62 23.61 4.98
CA GLY A 384 25.64 23.69 3.96
C GLY A 384 25.09 24.11 2.59
N PRO A 385 25.95 24.56 1.67
CA PRO A 385 25.54 25.23 0.43
C PRO A 385 24.81 24.31 -0.56
N ARG A 386 24.83 23.00 -0.33
CA ARG A 386 24.23 22.01 -1.22
C ARG A 386 22.81 21.66 -0.75
N PRO A 387 21.82 21.58 -1.66
CA PRO A 387 20.50 21.06 -1.33
C PRO A 387 20.58 19.66 -0.72
N GLU A 388 19.69 19.38 0.22
CA GLU A 388 19.54 18.08 0.88
C GLU A 388 18.12 17.58 0.74
N ARG A 389 17.92 16.27 0.57
CA ARG A 389 16.59 15.67 0.63
C ARG A 389 16.26 15.28 2.07
N VAL A 390 15.08 15.68 2.49
CA VAL A 390 14.48 15.30 3.77
C VAL A 390 13.21 14.53 3.46
N TRP A 391 13.02 13.39 4.11
CA TRP A 391 11.87 12.52 3.90
C TRP A 391 10.97 12.55 5.13
N LEU A 392 9.71 12.91 4.94
CA LEU A 392 8.68 12.87 5.96
C LEU A 392 7.85 11.61 5.74
N ILE A 393 7.92 10.67 6.68
CA ILE A 393 7.17 9.41 6.62
C ILE A 393 5.92 9.55 7.49
N SER A 394 4.75 9.40 6.88
CA SER A 394 3.45 9.65 7.53
C SER A 394 2.45 8.51 7.34
N SER A 395 1.49 8.40 8.26
CA SER A 395 0.39 7.44 8.18
C SER A 395 -0.96 8.13 8.33
N PRO A 396 -2.02 7.61 7.67
CA PRO A 396 -1.98 6.48 6.73
C PRO A 396 -1.42 6.88 5.36
N PHE A 397 -0.95 5.90 4.59
CA PHE A 397 -0.79 6.10 3.14
C PHE A 397 -2.16 6.26 2.48
N VAL A 398 -2.27 7.25 1.59
CA VAL A 398 -3.49 7.54 0.84
C VAL A 398 -3.16 7.54 -0.64
N ARG A 399 -3.96 6.83 -1.43
CA ARG A 399 -3.87 6.88 -2.89
C ARG A 399 -4.64 8.05 -3.49
N ASP A 400 -5.94 8.10 -3.19
CA ASP A 400 -6.84 9.07 -3.81
C ASP A 400 -7.13 10.21 -2.84
N THR A 401 -7.03 11.42 -3.35
CA THR A 401 -7.52 12.60 -2.67
C THR A 401 -8.98 12.82 -3.02
N LEU A 402 -9.69 13.62 -2.22
CA LEU A 402 -11.04 14.03 -2.54
C LEU A 402 -11.11 14.77 -3.89
N ALA A 403 -10.04 15.48 -4.27
CA ALA A 403 -9.92 16.11 -5.59
C ALA A 403 -10.03 15.08 -6.73
N ALA A 404 -9.27 13.97 -6.64
CA ALA A 404 -9.32 12.91 -7.65
C ALA A 404 -10.72 12.30 -7.76
N TYR A 405 -11.40 12.11 -6.63
CA TYR A 405 -12.77 11.60 -6.57
C TYR A 405 -13.82 12.55 -7.19
N ILE A 406 -13.67 13.86 -6.95
CA ILE A 406 -14.55 14.89 -7.54
C ILE A 406 -14.34 14.96 -9.06
N GLN A 407 -13.08 14.90 -9.53
CA GLN A 407 -12.72 15.01 -10.94
C GLN A 407 -13.07 13.77 -11.77
N SER A 408 -13.01 12.58 -11.20
CA SER A 408 -13.31 11.32 -11.91
C SER A 408 -14.79 11.13 -12.27
N SER A 409 -15.64 12.09 -11.96
CA SER A 409 -17.07 12.04 -12.21
C SER A 409 -17.46 12.95 -13.40
N SER A 410 -17.21 12.50 -14.63
CA SER A 410 -17.37 13.25 -15.89
C SER A 410 -18.80 13.68 -16.28
N SER A 411 -19.79 13.53 -15.39
CA SER A 411 -21.17 13.94 -15.67
C SER A 411 -21.41 15.33 -15.08
N THR A 412 -21.55 16.30 -15.98
CA THR A 412 -21.89 17.72 -15.77
C THR A 412 -23.33 17.93 -15.28
N SER A 413 -23.90 16.98 -14.54
CA SER A 413 -25.22 17.21 -13.95
C SER A 413 -25.08 18.13 -12.75
N SER A 414 -25.77 19.27 -12.78
CA SER A 414 -26.14 19.96 -11.56
C SER A 414 -26.87 18.94 -10.66
N PHE A 415 -26.62 18.94 -9.35
CA PHE A 415 -27.36 18.09 -8.42
C PHE A 415 -28.80 18.64 -8.30
N SER A 416 -29.61 18.44 -9.33
CA SER A 416 -31.02 18.88 -9.37
C SER A 416 -31.96 17.90 -8.67
N ALA A 417 -31.48 16.70 -8.32
CA ALA A 417 -32.26 15.68 -7.63
C ALA A 417 -31.67 15.39 -6.23
N PRO A 418 -32.51 15.10 -5.21
CA PRO A 418 -32.05 14.73 -3.89
C PRO A 418 -31.10 13.54 -3.94
N LEU A 419 -30.02 13.60 -3.14
CA LEU A 419 -29.08 12.49 -3.04
C LEU A 419 -29.78 11.26 -2.45
N PRO A 420 -29.54 10.06 -3.00
CA PRO A 420 -29.98 8.82 -2.37
C PRO A 420 -29.53 8.78 -0.90
N PRO A 421 -30.38 8.34 0.05
CA PRO A 421 -30.07 8.39 1.49
C PRO A 421 -28.72 7.76 1.88
N GLN A 422 -28.32 6.70 1.18
CA GLN A 422 -27.06 5.99 1.41
C GLN A 422 -25.86 6.84 0.98
N LEU A 423 -25.94 7.53 -0.16
CA LEU A 423 -24.87 8.42 -0.62
C LEU A 423 -24.78 9.69 0.23
N LEU A 424 -25.93 10.24 0.64
CA LEU A 424 -25.98 11.35 1.60
C LEU A 424 -25.30 10.96 2.91
N HIS A 425 -25.62 9.79 3.46
CA HIS A 425 -24.99 9.29 4.68
C HIS A 425 -23.47 9.12 4.54
N VAL A 426 -22.98 8.56 3.42
CA VAL A 426 -21.53 8.45 3.17
C VAL A 426 -20.85 9.82 3.15
N ARG A 427 -21.43 10.79 2.43
CA ARG A 427 -20.89 12.16 2.37
C ARG A 427 -20.92 12.85 3.74
N LEU A 428 -22.00 12.69 4.50
CA LEU A 428 -22.11 13.20 5.87
C LEU A 428 -21.06 12.58 6.79
N THR A 429 -20.80 11.28 6.69
CA THR A 429 -19.77 10.61 7.50
C THR A 429 -18.37 11.11 7.15
N LEU A 430 -18.06 11.32 5.87
CA LEU A 430 -16.79 11.94 5.45
C LEU A 430 -16.67 13.38 5.97
N PHE A 431 -17.72 14.17 5.83
CA PHE A 431 -17.73 15.57 6.25
C PHE A 431 -17.61 15.73 7.77
N TYR A 432 -18.29 14.86 8.54
CA TYR A 432 -18.15 14.76 9.98
C TYR A 432 -16.71 14.43 10.40
N GLN A 433 -16.06 13.47 9.72
CA GLN A 433 -14.67 13.10 9.97
C GLN A 433 -13.70 14.25 9.70
N LEU A 434 -13.93 15.03 8.63
CA LEU A 434 -13.14 16.24 8.35
C LEU A 434 -13.31 17.29 9.44
N LEU A 435 -14.55 17.58 9.84
CA LEU A 435 -14.83 18.48 10.96
C LEU A 435 -14.18 17.99 12.26
N SER A 436 -14.16 16.68 12.51
CA SER A 436 -13.51 16.10 13.69
C SER A 436 -12.00 16.35 13.67
N GLY A 437 -11.36 16.16 12.52
CA GLY A 437 -9.94 16.46 12.36
C GLY A 437 -9.62 17.94 12.55
N ILE A 438 -10.44 18.84 11.97
CA ILE A 438 -10.27 20.29 12.13
C ILE A 438 -10.49 20.72 13.58
N ALA A 439 -11.57 20.25 14.22
CA ALA A 439 -11.84 20.54 15.64
C ALA A 439 -10.71 20.06 16.55
N HIS A 440 -10.10 18.90 16.23
CA HIS A 440 -8.92 18.40 16.94
C HIS A 440 -7.73 19.34 16.79
N LEU A 441 -7.40 19.77 15.56
CA LEU A 441 -6.32 20.74 15.31
C LEU A 441 -6.55 22.06 16.05
N HIS A 442 -7.75 22.62 15.94
CA HIS A 442 -8.13 23.89 16.57
C HIS A 442 -8.06 23.81 18.10
N SER A 443 -8.50 22.69 18.69
CA SER A 443 -8.43 22.50 20.16
C SER A 443 -7.00 22.45 20.70
N HIS A 444 -6.02 22.19 19.84
CA HIS A 444 -4.59 22.19 20.15
C HIS A 444 -3.86 23.44 19.61
N GLY A 445 -4.59 24.47 19.17
CA GLY A 445 -4.01 25.74 18.73
C GLY A 445 -3.34 25.70 17.35
N PHE A 446 -3.65 24.69 16.52
CA PHE A 446 -3.15 24.59 15.15
C PHE A 446 -4.17 25.10 14.14
N LEU A 447 -3.73 25.94 13.20
CA LEU A 447 -4.50 26.36 12.03
C LEU A 447 -3.87 25.70 10.80
N HIS A 448 -4.68 25.07 9.95
CA HIS A 448 -4.18 24.36 8.76
C HIS A 448 -3.90 25.31 7.60
N ARG A 449 -4.84 26.21 7.29
CA ARG A 449 -4.75 27.29 6.29
C ARG A 449 -4.59 26.86 4.83
N ASP A 450 -4.84 25.59 4.52
CA ASP A 450 -4.83 25.09 3.14
C ASP A 450 -5.77 23.89 2.97
N ILE A 451 -6.96 23.99 3.58
CA ILE A 451 -8.00 22.98 3.42
C ILE A 451 -8.59 23.08 2.01
N LYS A 452 -8.44 22.00 1.26
CA LYS A 452 -8.94 21.85 -0.11
C LYS A 452 -9.01 20.37 -0.47
N PRO A 453 -9.80 19.97 -1.48
CA PRO A 453 -9.97 18.55 -1.83
C PRO A 453 -8.65 17.79 -2.12
N ALA A 454 -7.60 18.48 -2.57
CA ALA A 454 -6.30 17.88 -2.81
C ALA A 454 -5.55 17.47 -1.52
N ASN A 455 -5.81 18.13 -0.40
CA ASN A 455 -5.18 17.86 0.90
C ASN A 455 -6.06 16.98 1.79
N LEU A 456 -7.11 16.36 1.22
CA LEU A 456 -8.03 15.49 1.93
C LEU A 456 -7.95 14.09 1.35
N GLY A 457 -7.38 13.16 2.10
CA GLY A 457 -7.07 11.82 1.63
C GLY A 457 -8.14 10.79 1.93
N ILE A 458 -8.61 10.06 0.92
CA ILE A 458 -9.56 8.97 1.07
C ILE A 458 -8.82 7.66 1.40
N VAL A 459 -9.01 7.16 2.63
CA VAL A 459 -8.38 5.93 3.11
C VAL A 459 -9.22 4.70 2.73
N SER A 460 -10.54 4.79 2.87
CA SER A 460 -11.46 3.72 2.50
C SER A 460 -12.79 4.29 2.06
N MET A 461 -13.45 3.60 1.12
CA MET A 461 -14.80 3.89 0.67
C MET A 461 -15.62 2.61 0.60
N PRO A 462 -16.94 2.67 0.86
CA PRO A 462 -17.81 1.51 0.70
C PRO A 462 -17.84 1.06 -0.77
N PRO A 463 -18.01 -0.24 -1.06
CA PRO A 463 -18.10 -0.78 -2.43
C PRO A 463 -19.15 -0.08 -3.30
N VAL A 464 -20.24 0.39 -2.69
CA VAL A 464 -21.30 1.16 -3.35
C VAL A 464 -20.75 2.45 -4.00
N ALA A 465 -19.69 3.05 -3.45
CA ALA A 465 -19.05 4.24 -4.01
C ALA A 465 -17.87 3.95 -4.96
N SER A 466 -17.37 2.70 -5.01
CA SER A 466 -16.35 2.27 -5.99
C SER A 466 -16.96 1.74 -7.29
N THR A 467 -18.18 1.19 -7.22
CA THR A 467 -18.90 0.65 -8.39
C THR A 467 -19.77 1.72 -9.07
N TYR A 468 -20.15 2.77 -8.34
CA TYR A 468 -20.98 3.86 -8.85
C TYR A 468 -20.33 5.20 -8.47
N PRO A 469 -19.51 5.80 -9.38
CA PRO A 469 -19.15 7.21 -9.23
C PRO A 469 -20.42 8.06 -9.09
N LEU A 470 -20.31 9.26 -8.54
CA LEU A 470 -21.43 10.20 -8.29
C LEU A 470 -22.15 10.68 -9.57
N SER A 471 -22.04 9.94 -10.67
CA SER A 471 -22.69 10.11 -11.97
C SER A 471 -23.79 9.08 -12.26
N SER A 472 -23.91 7.98 -11.51
CA SER A 472 -24.92 6.96 -11.82
C SER A 472 -26.32 7.38 -11.39
N SER A 473 -27.27 7.35 -12.34
CA SER A 473 -28.69 7.64 -12.11
C SER A 473 -29.35 6.71 -11.07
N ILE A 474 -30.40 7.26 -10.44
CA ILE A 474 -31.19 6.79 -9.29
C ILE A 474 -31.56 5.28 -9.31
N ALA A 475 -31.72 4.66 -10.49
CA ALA A 475 -32.25 3.30 -10.61
C ALA A 475 -31.31 2.18 -10.15
N THR A 476 -29.99 2.37 -10.17
CA THR A 476 -29.03 1.28 -9.87
C THR A 476 -28.67 1.19 -8.38
N VAL A 477 -28.83 2.28 -7.62
CA VAL A 477 -28.51 2.37 -6.18
C VAL A 477 -29.59 1.66 -5.31
N ALA A 478 -30.84 1.66 -5.76
CA ALA A 478 -31.97 1.06 -5.04
C ALA A 478 -31.84 -0.46 -4.87
N VAL A 479 -31.24 -1.16 -5.84
CA VAL A 479 -31.09 -2.62 -5.83
C VAL A 479 -30.08 -3.09 -4.76
N ALA A 480 -29.05 -2.29 -4.45
CA ALA A 480 -28.08 -2.61 -3.40
C ALA A 480 -28.54 -2.17 -2.00
N ALA A 481 -29.28 -1.07 -1.91
CA ALA A 481 -29.82 -0.55 -0.65
C ALA A 481 -30.89 -1.45 -0.02
N ALA A 482 -31.69 -2.14 -0.83
CA ALA A 482 -32.74 -3.05 -0.37
C ALA A 482 -32.20 -4.28 0.38
N ALA A 483 -30.91 -4.62 0.24
CA ALA A 483 -30.36 -5.86 0.76
C ALA A 483 -29.83 -5.80 2.20
N ASN A 484 -29.75 -4.62 2.86
CA ASN A 484 -29.04 -4.55 4.14
C ASN A 484 -29.50 -3.42 5.08
N ASN A 485 -30.80 -3.27 5.31
CA ASN A 485 -31.34 -2.22 6.18
C ASN A 485 -30.93 -2.32 7.67
N ASN A 486 -30.29 -3.42 8.11
CA ASN A 486 -29.99 -3.65 9.53
C ASN A 486 -28.52 -4.02 9.86
N ASN A 487 -27.58 -4.00 8.91
CA ASN A 487 -26.21 -4.47 9.19
C ASN A 487 -25.15 -3.41 8.84
N ARG A 488 -24.46 -2.92 9.87
CA ARG A 488 -23.34 -1.98 9.78
C ARG A 488 -22.31 -2.51 8.77
N LEU A 489 -21.86 -1.67 7.84
CA LEU A 489 -20.76 -2.04 6.95
C LEU A 489 -19.53 -2.38 7.81
N PRO A 490 -18.77 -3.45 7.46
CA PRO A 490 -17.59 -3.81 8.20
C PRO A 490 -16.57 -2.66 8.17
N PRO A 491 -15.69 -2.51 9.20
CA PRO A 491 -14.85 -1.31 9.38
C PRO A 491 -14.05 -0.87 8.15
N HIS A 492 -13.48 -1.81 7.38
CA HIS A 492 -12.73 -1.53 6.15
C HIS A 492 -13.59 -1.04 4.97
N GLN A 493 -14.91 -1.18 5.05
CA GLN A 493 -15.88 -0.67 4.07
C GLN A 493 -16.57 0.60 4.58
N GLN A 494 -16.26 1.05 5.79
CA GLN A 494 -16.72 2.35 6.24
C GLN A 494 -15.93 3.44 5.52
N PRO A 495 -16.58 4.54 5.12
CA PRO A 495 -15.87 5.67 4.55
C PRO A 495 -14.89 6.23 5.58
N ARG A 496 -13.63 6.39 5.18
CA ARG A 496 -12.59 6.99 6.02
C ARG A 496 -11.81 8.03 5.24
N ILE A 497 -11.70 9.22 5.81
CA ILE A 497 -10.95 10.35 5.27
C ILE A 497 -9.96 10.89 6.30
N VAL A 498 -8.85 11.43 5.82
CA VAL A 498 -7.79 12.04 6.63
C VAL A 498 -7.38 13.39 6.05
N ILE A 499 -7.08 14.34 6.92
CA ILE A 499 -6.46 15.62 6.54
C ILE A 499 -4.96 15.40 6.34
N LEU A 500 -4.41 15.95 5.27
CA LEU A 500 -3.02 15.82 4.84
C LEU A 500 -2.37 17.20 4.70
N ASP A 501 -1.04 17.21 4.63
CA ASP A 501 -0.19 18.34 4.23
C ASP A 501 -0.22 19.59 5.14
N PHE A 502 0.79 19.71 6.01
CA PHE A 502 0.92 20.80 6.97
C PHE A 502 1.87 21.91 6.53
N GLY A 503 2.27 21.97 5.24
CA GLY A 503 3.23 22.97 4.75
C GLY A 503 2.81 24.43 4.99
N HIS A 504 1.50 24.70 5.07
CA HIS A 504 0.97 26.02 5.40
C HIS A 504 0.46 26.16 6.83
N ALA A 505 0.52 25.11 7.64
CA ALA A 505 -0.02 25.14 8.99
C ALA A 505 0.79 26.07 9.90
N ILE A 506 0.19 26.47 11.02
CA ILE A 506 0.81 27.23 12.10
C ILE A 506 0.28 26.77 13.45
N HIS A 507 1.03 27.06 14.51
CA HIS A 507 0.59 26.90 15.89
C HIS A 507 0.50 28.28 16.54
N ALA A 508 -0.67 28.91 16.45
CA ALA A 508 -0.96 30.24 16.97
C ALA A 508 -2.49 30.43 17.05
N PRO A 509 -3.01 31.21 18.01
CA PRO A 509 -4.46 31.46 18.09
C PRO A 509 -4.98 32.33 16.95
N ARG A 510 -4.16 33.28 16.47
CA ARG A 510 -4.44 34.15 15.32
C ARG A 510 -3.21 34.30 14.43
N ALA A 511 -3.40 34.79 13.21
CA ALA A 511 -2.34 35.06 12.26
C ALA A 511 -2.61 36.31 11.42
N LEU A 512 -1.51 36.98 11.07
CA LEU A 512 -1.52 38.11 10.15
C LEU A 512 -1.68 37.66 8.69
N PRO A 513 -2.31 38.50 7.84
CA PRO A 513 -2.49 38.22 6.43
C PRO A 513 -1.15 38.13 5.69
N ARG A 514 -1.05 37.18 4.76
CA ARG A 514 0.10 37.03 3.85
C ARG A 514 -0.42 36.84 2.42
N PRO A 515 -0.84 37.94 1.76
CA PRO A 515 -1.49 37.89 0.45
C PRO A 515 -0.69 37.09 -0.58
N GLY A 516 -1.36 36.19 -1.31
CA GLY A 516 -0.74 35.37 -2.35
C GLY A 516 0.29 34.32 -1.88
N ALA A 517 0.59 34.22 -0.59
CA ALA A 517 1.62 33.32 -0.05
C ALA A 517 1.09 32.12 0.73
N VAL A 518 -0.19 32.11 1.11
CA VAL A 518 -0.78 31.05 1.94
C VAL A 518 -2.16 30.66 1.40
N GLY A 519 -2.40 29.36 1.33
CA GLY A 519 -3.70 28.78 0.97
C GLY A 519 -3.95 28.74 -0.53
N THR A 520 -5.12 28.24 -0.91
CA THR A 520 -5.51 28.01 -2.30
C THR A 520 -6.71 28.87 -2.68
N VAL A 521 -6.51 29.77 -3.65
CA VAL A 521 -7.40 30.91 -3.98
C VAL A 521 -8.92 30.61 -3.98
N PRO A 522 -9.44 29.52 -4.59
CA PRO A 522 -10.88 29.25 -4.59
C PRO A 522 -11.50 28.94 -3.21
N TYR A 523 -10.67 28.65 -2.20
CA TYR A 523 -11.09 28.21 -0.86
C TYR A 523 -10.71 29.22 0.23
N LEU A 524 -10.07 30.33 -0.11
CA LEU A 524 -9.67 31.35 0.86
C LEU A 524 -10.90 32.00 1.48
N ALA A 525 -10.84 32.19 2.80
CA ALA A 525 -11.79 33.00 3.55
C ALA A 525 -11.58 34.49 3.22
N PRO A 526 -12.63 35.33 3.25
CA PRO A 526 -12.54 36.73 2.84
C PRO A 526 -11.51 37.54 3.65
N GLU A 527 -11.37 37.23 4.94
CA GLU A 527 -10.44 37.90 5.84
C GLU A 527 -8.97 37.49 5.62
N MET A 528 -8.69 36.34 4.99
CA MET A 528 -7.38 35.69 5.02
C MET A 528 -6.27 36.48 4.30
N GLU A 529 -6.63 37.31 3.33
CA GLU A 529 -5.70 38.20 2.61
C GLU A 529 -5.70 39.63 3.13
N HIS A 530 -6.67 40.04 3.97
CA HIS A 530 -6.92 41.46 4.25
C HIS A 530 -6.88 41.81 5.74
N ALA A 531 -7.09 40.85 6.63
CA ALA A 531 -7.20 41.08 8.06
C ALA A 531 -6.49 39.98 8.87
N GLU A 532 -6.31 40.23 10.17
CA GLU A 532 -5.88 39.20 11.10
C GLU A 532 -7.01 38.18 11.27
N TYR A 533 -6.69 36.89 11.20
CA TYR A 533 -7.67 35.81 11.21
C TYR A 533 -7.33 34.72 12.24
N GLY A 534 -8.35 34.00 12.68
CA GLY A 534 -8.23 32.85 13.57
C GLY A 534 -8.53 31.52 12.87
N SER A 535 -9.06 30.57 13.63
CA SER A 535 -9.43 29.24 13.15
C SER A 535 -10.62 29.21 12.18
N GLY A 536 -11.38 30.31 12.07
CA GLY A 536 -12.55 30.38 11.21
C GLY A 536 -12.23 30.19 9.73
N VAL A 537 -11.00 30.47 9.30
CA VAL A 537 -10.56 30.29 7.90
C VAL A 537 -10.58 28.82 7.45
N ASP A 538 -10.27 27.89 8.37
CA ASP A 538 -10.31 26.46 8.07
C ASP A 538 -11.76 25.95 7.96
N VAL A 539 -12.67 26.53 8.77
CA VAL A 539 -14.10 26.22 8.71
C VAL A 539 -14.69 26.72 7.40
N TRP A 540 -14.38 27.95 6.99
CA TRP A 540 -14.79 28.51 5.71
C TRP A 540 -14.35 27.62 4.54
N ALA A 541 -13.06 27.29 4.49
CA ALA A 541 -12.50 26.45 3.45
C ALA A 541 -13.17 25.07 3.41
N LEU A 542 -13.46 24.48 4.58
CA LEU A 542 -14.22 23.24 4.68
C LEU A 542 -15.69 23.41 4.26
N GLY A 543 -16.30 24.57 4.48
CA GLY A 543 -17.62 24.94 3.95
C GLY A 543 -17.66 24.95 2.42
N VAL A 544 -16.62 25.49 1.78
CA VAL A 544 -16.45 25.45 0.32
C VAL A 544 -16.27 24.01 -0.19
N VAL A 545 -15.51 23.18 0.53
CA VAL A 545 -15.44 21.73 0.24
C VAL A 545 -16.82 21.07 0.40
N GLY A 546 -17.57 21.44 1.44
CA GLY A 546 -18.94 21.00 1.67
C GLY A 546 -19.88 21.40 0.53
N TRP A 547 -19.76 22.61 0.00
CA TRP A 547 -20.47 23.04 -1.21
C TRP A 547 -20.19 22.08 -2.38
N GLN A 548 -18.93 21.68 -2.58
CA GLN A 548 -18.57 20.73 -3.62
C GLN A 548 -19.15 19.33 -3.40
N LEU A 549 -19.23 18.93 -2.13
CA LEU A 549 -19.75 17.63 -1.72
C LEU A 549 -21.27 17.57 -1.77
N PHE A 550 -22.01 18.64 -1.53
CA PHE A 550 -23.47 18.57 -1.36
C PHE A 550 -24.27 19.38 -2.38
N VAL A 551 -23.69 20.44 -2.96
CA VAL A 551 -24.41 21.38 -3.85
C VAL A 551 -24.03 21.19 -5.32
N GLN A 552 -22.73 21.18 -5.66
CA GLN A 552 -22.25 21.02 -7.03
C GLN A 552 -20.76 20.71 -7.09
N LYS A 553 -20.33 19.78 -7.96
CA LYS A 553 -18.93 19.35 -8.04
C LYS A 553 -17.96 20.48 -8.42
N ALA A 554 -18.35 21.29 -9.41
CA ALA A 554 -17.55 22.42 -9.87
C ALA A 554 -17.78 23.64 -8.97
N LEU A 555 -16.72 24.36 -8.64
CA LEU A 555 -16.86 25.67 -8.02
C LEU A 555 -17.39 26.65 -9.08
N PRO A 556 -18.43 27.44 -8.78
CA PRO A 556 -18.94 28.45 -9.69
C PRO A 556 -18.07 29.72 -9.68
N TRP A 557 -16.86 29.63 -9.13
CA TRP A 557 -15.88 30.70 -9.03
C TRP A 557 -14.46 30.14 -9.15
N ARG A 558 -13.54 30.98 -9.64
CA ARG A 558 -12.09 30.75 -9.54
C ARG A 558 -11.50 31.35 -8.26
N ARG A 559 -12.14 32.38 -7.73
CA ARG A 559 -11.81 33.09 -6.49
C ARG A 559 -13.13 33.50 -5.84
N VAL A 560 -13.23 33.38 -4.52
CA VAL A 560 -14.37 33.92 -3.77
C VAL A 560 -14.47 35.43 -4.06
N PRO A 561 -15.65 35.96 -4.44
CA PRO A 561 -15.81 37.39 -4.66
C PRO A 561 -15.28 38.24 -3.51
N GLU A 562 -14.52 39.28 -3.82
CA GLU A 562 -13.95 40.20 -2.81
C GLU A 562 -15.04 41.12 -2.21
N GLU A 563 -16.15 41.32 -2.94
CA GLU A 563 -17.31 42.07 -2.47
C GLU A 563 -18.30 41.16 -1.73
N GLU A 564 -18.56 41.48 -0.46
CA GLU A 564 -19.51 40.77 0.40
C GLU A 564 -20.88 40.60 -0.24
N ALA A 565 -21.44 41.67 -0.83
CA ALA A 565 -22.75 41.64 -1.46
C ALA A 565 -22.88 40.57 -2.55
N VAL A 566 -21.80 40.35 -3.32
CA VAL A 566 -21.76 39.32 -4.38
C VAL A 566 -21.71 37.92 -3.78
N TRP A 567 -20.98 37.73 -2.68
CA TRP A 567 -20.98 36.47 -1.94
C TRP A 567 -22.34 36.17 -1.33
N MET A 568 -22.92 37.16 -0.64
CA MET A 568 -24.23 37.05 -0.01
C MET A 568 -25.34 36.74 -1.02
N GLY A 569 -25.26 37.28 -2.25
CA GLY A 569 -26.15 36.89 -3.34
C GLY A 569 -26.05 35.40 -3.71
N ARG A 570 -24.86 34.81 -3.67
CA ARG A 570 -24.66 33.36 -3.93
C ARG A 570 -25.19 32.51 -2.77
N VAL A 571 -24.97 32.94 -1.54
CA VAL A 571 -25.46 32.27 -0.32
C VAL A 571 -27.00 32.35 -0.26
N ALA A 572 -27.60 33.48 -0.65
CA ALA A 572 -29.04 33.64 -0.77
C ALA A 572 -29.65 32.66 -1.80
N ALA A 573 -29.01 32.51 -2.97
CA ALA A 573 -29.45 31.53 -3.96
C ALA A 573 -29.34 30.07 -3.46
N LEU A 574 -28.40 29.76 -2.56
CA LEU A 574 -28.37 28.46 -1.89
C LEU A 574 -29.55 28.33 -0.92
N ARG A 575 -29.82 29.37 -0.12
CA ARG A 575 -30.93 29.40 0.84
C ARG A 575 -32.28 29.17 0.16
N GLU A 576 -32.54 29.87 -0.94
CA GLU A 576 -33.76 29.71 -1.74
C GLU A 576 -33.93 28.26 -2.22
N LYS A 577 -32.85 27.64 -2.74
CA LYS A 577 -32.88 26.22 -3.13
C LYS A 577 -33.18 25.26 -1.98
N VAL A 578 -32.72 25.57 -0.77
CA VAL A 578 -33.00 24.75 0.43
C VAL A 578 -34.48 24.83 0.76
N GLU A 579 -35.05 26.04 0.74
CA GLU A 579 -36.47 26.28 0.97
C GLU A 579 -37.35 25.57 -0.07
N GLU A 580 -36.97 25.63 -1.36
CA GLU A 580 -37.65 24.92 -2.45
C GLU A 580 -37.66 23.40 -2.28
N MET A 581 -36.60 22.82 -1.69
CA MET A 581 -36.51 21.39 -1.40
C MET A 581 -37.41 20.95 -0.22
N GLY A 582 -38.12 21.87 0.42
CA GLY A 582 -38.94 21.61 1.62
C GLY A 582 -38.10 21.22 2.83
N ASP A 583 -36.81 21.58 2.81
CA ASP A 583 -35.87 21.33 3.89
C ASP A 583 -35.96 22.50 4.89
N ASP A 584 -36.15 22.21 6.18
CA ASP A 584 -36.29 23.24 7.23
C ASP A 584 -34.99 24.04 7.45
N GLY A 585 -33.91 23.68 6.74
CA GLY A 585 -32.63 24.36 6.68
C GLY A 585 -31.83 24.17 7.96
N GLU A 586 -32.42 24.48 9.12
CA GLU A 586 -31.78 24.45 10.43
C GLU A 586 -31.26 23.06 10.83
N LYS A 587 -31.89 21.97 10.37
CA LYS A 587 -31.45 20.61 10.75
C LYS A 587 -30.61 19.92 9.70
N SER A 588 -30.48 20.53 8.52
CA SER A 588 -29.89 19.89 7.36
C SER A 588 -28.42 20.21 7.18
N VAL A 589 -27.76 19.52 6.24
CA VAL A 589 -26.37 19.84 5.91
C VAL A 589 -26.26 21.22 5.27
N PHE A 590 -27.29 21.67 4.54
CA PHE A 590 -27.26 22.96 3.88
C PHE A 590 -27.34 24.12 4.86
N GLY A 591 -28.15 24.05 5.92
CA GLY A 591 -28.11 25.06 6.98
C GLY A 591 -26.78 25.11 7.72
N LEU A 592 -26.13 23.97 7.93
CA LEU A 592 -24.76 23.96 8.45
C LEU A 592 -23.79 24.67 7.49
N LEU A 593 -23.89 24.42 6.17
CA LEU A 593 -23.05 25.10 5.18
C LEU A 593 -23.26 26.61 5.19
N LEU A 594 -24.51 27.09 5.32
CA LEU A 594 -24.79 28.53 5.44
C LEU A 594 -24.03 29.13 6.63
N ARG A 595 -24.08 28.48 7.81
CA ARG A 595 -23.37 28.92 9.02
C ARG A 595 -21.84 28.85 8.92
N MET A 596 -21.30 27.93 8.10
CA MET A 596 -19.86 27.80 7.85
C MET A 596 -19.35 28.83 6.83
N LEU A 597 -20.24 29.39 6.01
CA LEU A 597 -19.96 30.31 4.92
C LEU A 597 -20.42 31.76 5.25
N GLU A 598 -20.64 32.05 6.53
CA GLU A 598 -20.83 33.42 7.02
C GLU A 598 -19.57 34.24 6.76
N TRP A 599 -19.79 35.45 6.23
CA TRP A 599 -18.72 36.35 5.79
C TRP A 599 -17.83 36.75 6.95
N ASP A 600 -18.42 37.26 8.03
CA ASP A 600 -17.72 37.65 9.23
C ASP A 600 -17.28 36.43 10.04
N GLU A 601 -16.00 36.42 10.46
CA GLU A 601 -15.41 35.30 11.21
C GLU A 601 -16.14 35.04 12.54
N GLU A 602 -16.61 36.09 13.21
CA GLU A 602 -17.21 36.02 14.55
C GLU A 602 -18.61 35.37 14.54
N ASP A 603 -19.36 35.54 13.45
CA ASP A 603 -20.68 34.91 13.27
C ASP A 603 -20.58 33.48 12.72
N ARG A 604 -19.40 33.11 12.22
CA ARG A 604 -19.13 31.80 11.62
C ARG A 604 -19.05 30.71 12.67
N VAL A 605 -19.76 29.61 12.43
CA VAL A 605 -19.78 28.45 13.35
C VAL A 605 -18.38 27.86 13.57
N GLY A 606 -18.00 27.56 14.80
CA GLY A 606 -16.74 26.87 15.08
C GLY A 606 -16.77 25.38 14.70
N ALA A 607 -15.63 24.78 14.36
CA ALA A 607 -15.56 23.35 13.97
C ALA A 607 -16.14 22.39 15.03
N LYS A 608 -15.87 22.66 16.32
CA LYS A 608 -16.42 21.87 17.43
C LYS A 608 -17.93 22.00 17.56
N GLU A 609 -18.47 23.20 17.32
CA GLU A 609 -19.91 23.45 17.35
C GLU A 609 -20.60 22.77 16.15
N ALA A 610 -20.00 22.87 14.96
CA ALA A 610 -20.47 22.22 13.74
C ALA A 610 -20.60 20.69 13.90
N LEU A 611 -19.72 20.03 14.66
CA LEU A 611 -19.85 18.60 14.99
C LEU A 611 -21.14 18.26 15.76
N GLY A 612 -21.70 19.22 16.50
CA GLY A 612 -22.95 19.11 17.25
C GLY A 612 -24.21 19.25 16.38
N HIS A 613 -24.07 19.66 15.11
CA HIS A 613 -25.20 19.95 14.24
C HIS A 613 -26.15 18.76 14.04
N ALA A 614 -27.45 19.02 13.90
CA ALA A 614 -28.48 17.97 13.85
C ALA A 614 -28.33 17.00 12.66
N CYS A 615 -27.76 17.47 11.54
CA CYS A 615 -27.51 16.67 10.34
C CYS A 615 -26.59 15.45 10.59
N PHE A 616 -25.75 15.49 11.63
CA PHE A 616 -24.86 14.39 11.99
C PHE A 616 -25.42 13.45 13.05
N ARG A 617 -26.67 13.59 13.50
CA ARG A 617 -27.26 12.79 14.59
C ARG A 617 -26.99 11.28 14.41
N ARG A 618 -27.33 10.74 13.23
CA ARG A 618 -27.12 9.32 12.91
C ARG A 618 -25.64 8.94 12.91
N VAL A 619 -24.76 9.78 12.36
CA VAL A 619 -23.32 9.53 12.31
C VAL A 619 -22.75 9.47 13.73
N ARG A 620 -23.13 10.40 14.62
CA ARG A 620 -22.71 10.43 16.02
C ARG A 620 -23.13 9.17 16.78
N GLU A 621 -24.39 8.77 16.65
CA GLU A 621 -24.90 7.53 17.27
C GLU A 621 -24.11 6.28 16.83
N GLU A 622 -23.67 6.23 15.57
CA GLU A 622 -22.85 5.14 15.05
C GLU A 622 -21.41 5.17 15.58
N VAL A 623 -20.81 6.36 15.73
CA VAL A 623 -19.48 6.55 16.33
C VAL A 623 -19.49 6.11 17.80
N GLU A 624 -20.41 6.63 18.60
CA GLU A 624 -20.54 6.29 20.03
C GLU A 624 -20.75 4.79 20.27
N ARG A 625 -21.57 4.15 19.42
CA ARG A 625 -21.79 2.70 19.48
C ARG A 625 -20.50 1.93 19.18
N GLY A 626 -19.72 2.39 18.19
CA GLY A 626 -18.43 1.80 17.83
C GLY A 626 -17.39 1.90 18.95
N GLU A 627 -17.32 3.02 19.65
CA GLU A 627 -16.42 3.22 20.79
C GLU A 627 -16.77 2.29 21.95
N LYS A 628 -18.06 2.18 22.30
CA LYS A 628 -18.54 1.27 23.35
C LYS A 628 -18.23 -0.20 23.03
N GLU A 629 -18.41 -0.63 21.78
CA GLU A 629 -18.03 -1.97 21.34
C GLU A 629 -16.52 -2.21 21.37
N GLY A 630 -15.72 -1.22 20.94
CA GLY A 630 -14.27 -1.27 20.97
C GLY A 630 -13.72 -1.38 22.41
N ALA A 631 -14.25 -0.59 23.33
CA ALA A 631 -13.90 -0.65 24.75
C ALA A 631 -14.20 -2.03 25.35
N ARG A 632 -15.39 -2.59 25.07
CA ARG A 632 -15.76 -3.95 25.51
C ARG A 632 -14.82 -5.03 24.97
N LYS A 633 -14.36 -4.90 23.72
CA LYS A 633 -13.39 -5.84 23.12
C LYS A 633 -11.99 -5.72 23.73
N ARG A 634 -11.54 -4.51 24.08
CA ARG A 634 -10.24 -4.28 24.75
C ARG A 634 -10.23 -4.89 26.15
N VAL A 635 -11.30 -4.70 26.93
CA VAL A 635 -11.46 -5.31 28.25
C VAL A 635 -11.44 -6.85 28.16
N ARG A 636 -12.15 -7.43 27.19
CA ARG A 636 -12.13 -8.89 26.97
C ARG A 636 -10.76 -9.44 26.54
N ARG A 637 -9.97 -8.70 25.76
CA ARG A 637 -8.61 -9.12 25.40
C ARG A 637 -7.65 -9.02 26.58
N GLY A 638 -7.77 -7.98 27.41
CA GLY A 638 -6.95 -7.83 28.62
C GLY A 638 -7.17 -8.95 29.65
N SER A 639 -8.39 -9.49 29.77
CA SER A 639 -8.68 -10.63 30.65
C SER A 639 -8.28 -12.00 30.10
N LEU A 640 -7.78 -12.08 28.86
CA LEU A 640 -7.24 -13.30 28.25
C LEU A 640 -5.70 -13.34 28.24
N GLU A 641 -5.06 -12.25 28.68
CA GLU A 641 -3.59 -12.11 28.81
C GLU A 641 -3.14 -12.07 30.29
N THR A 642 -4.06 -12.28 31.23
CA THR A 642 -3.83 -12.56 32.67
C THR A 642 -4.27 -13.97 33.00
#